data_AF-A0A1V9Z4W9-F1
#
_entry.id   AF-A0A1V9Z4W9-F1
#
_cell.length_a   1.000
_cell.length_b   1.000
_cell.length_c   1.000
_cell.angle_alpha   90.00
_cell.angle_beta   90.00
_cell.angle_gamma   90.00
#
_symmetry.space_group_name_H-M   'P 1'
#
loop_
_entity.id
_entity.type
_entity.pdbx_description
1 polymer ?
#
loop_
_entity_poly.entity_id
_entity_poly.type
_entity_poly.pdbx_seq_one_letter_code
_entity_poly.pdbx_strand_id
1 'polypeptide(L)'
;MAKHRRRKRPGDMRSCTDSFLKQCAAGNMTLLQCPLDVRALEAERDDDGNNGFLLAASCGHLALLQGLLAQGFNPHVVNSGGDNALHLAAFQGHSAVVQWLENQGVEISVETAVDGDLDGWGRVAMISLYFDLVKTGDVRGLRELVANVGQAVFPWLAHNDDNTNALGAAAEANQLEMLLFLVSASGLALDDSVNNRRDTSLHVAAMHGHTALVRELAPLVNLGARNAQKWTPLGTACFYGQAPVVLHLLNTFPDTCALDVAHAALVLEGGSADAPALLEQLLSRDPALLRARHGPSQETLLHIAASLRQRQVCQILLAFGANAALLDGNGWSAWHVVLHTQWRDSVDIFLTPPVLATSATWTTFAVAHASTPMLVAIYERLSSPHTLYHAAVSAQRRDVVAAIDALHEAQASAMLSQLAVAPANSSTCPPSVVSDQPPPPTTAPELLPSMDARSEAPSSPSDDPALVLQYALAAGLSAGEHDEWGSVLVASLPQQEAAATRRFYQQLLRIETPPASIVRFLSCIEGDGDRMALLFEPAGVPSSLASRRPHTAAWAALDGSVFAGVVDALAYLHDHGFSHGALAPDVVFVDDAASKLYVPPLGSCASVVSVYSAPEVNTRGDYNALAADVFGLGQTLATLVPAPLSIEGRDLLEAMTALDPEQRPDMRRVRRHPWLWPPRTKLLYLEQVANHVALDRIPAQPWAWQAALPGSVRMYLSAHRGYSDSTADLVRWVRNFKQHSREHPSHVWTALQASSGQRYDLTTLRGQERCLGAFVARAFPSLVLDLWNAVGPVE
;
A
#
# COMPACT_ATOMS: atom_id res chain seq x y z
N MET A 1 -12.31 -65.72 11.78
CA MET A 1 -13.12 -66.78 12.43
C MET A 1 -12.88 -66.72 13.93
N ALA A 2 -13.93 -66.83 14.73
CA ALA A 2 -13.92 -66.50 16.15
C ALA A 2 -13.57 -67.68 17.07
N LYS A 3 -12.99 -67.30 18.24
CA LYS A 3 -12.96 -67.99 19.55
C LYS A 3 -12.02 -69.19 19.70
N HIS A 4 -11.12 -69.10 20.69
CA HIS A 4 -11.32 -69.81 21.97
C HIS A 4 -10.40 -69.26 23.10
N ARG A 5 -10.98 -68.46 23.99
CA ARG A 5 -10.51 -68.33 25.39
C ARG A 5 -10.67 -69.69 26.06
N ARG A 6 -9.57 -70.33 26.47
CA ARG A 6 -9.60 -71.43 27.44
C ARG A 6 -9.10 -70.94 28.80
N ARG A 7 -9.92 -71.21 29.80
CA ARG A 7 -9.84 -70.81 31.21
C ARG A 7 -8.60 -71.38 31.91
N LYS A 8 -7.92 -70.55 32.71
CA LYS A 8 -6.99 -70.95 33.79
C LYS A 8 -7.69 -71.91 34.76
N ARG A 9 -7.02 -73.00 35.14
CA ARG A 9 -7.18 -73.62 36.46
C ARG A 9 -6.05 -73.09 37.37
N PRO A 10 -6.35 -72.49 38.52
CA PRO A 10 -5.37 -72.09 39.52
C PRO A 10 -5.16 -73.21 40.55
N GLY A 11 -3.94 -73.35 41.05
CA GLY A 11 -3.62 -74.23 42.18
C GLY A 11 -2.15 -74.65 42.22
N ASP A 12 -1.35 -73.90 42.97
CA ASP A 12 -0.14 -74.33 43.70
C ASP A 12 1.17 -74.64 42.97
N MET A 13 1.59 -73.75 42.05
CA MET A 13 3.03 -73.57 41.76
C MET A 13 3.41 -72.12 41.37
N ARG A 14 2.51 -71.15 41.61
CA ARG A 14 2.73 -69.72 41.30
C ARG A 14 2.93 -68.84 42.54
N SER A 15 2.74 -69.36 43.76
CA SER A 15 2.89 -68.55 44.99
C SER A 15 4.32 -68.58 45.57
N CYS A 16 5.13 -69.60 45.26
CA CYS A 16 6.54 -69.65 45.68
C CYS A 16 7.46 -68.85 44.73
N THR A 17 7.21 -68.92 43.43
CA THR A 17 8.02 -68.28 42.37
C THR A 17 7.97 -66.75 42.45
N ASP A 18 6.77 -66.20 42.67
CA ASP A 18 6.56 -64.76 42.88
C ASP A 18 7.09 -64.30 44.26
N SER A 19 7.41 -65.23 45.17
CA SER A 19 7.99 -64.94 46.49
C SER A 19 9.52 -64.85 46.45
N PHE A 20 10.21 -65.68 45.65
CA PHE A 20 11.68 -65.68 45.58
C PHE A 20 12.22 -64.43 44.89
N LEU A 21 11.73 -64.11 43.69
CA LEU A 21 12.16 -62.93 42.93
C LEU A 21 11.94 -61.62 43.71
N LYS A 22 10.79 -61.49 44.39
CA LYS A 22 10.51 -60.34 45.27
C LYS A 22 11.45 -60.25 46.47
N GLN A 23 11.83 -61.40 47.05
CA GLN A 23 12.79 -61.42 48.16
C GLN A 23 14.21 -61.08 47.70
N CYS A 24 14.59 -61.44 46.47
CA CYS A 24 15.84 -61.00 45.86
C CYS A 24 15.86 -59.49 45.59
N ALA A 25 14.79 -58.93 45.01
CA ALA A 25 14.64 -57.49 44.80
C ALA A 25 14.63 -56.70 46.13
N ALA A 26 14.11 -57.30 47.20
CA ALA A 26 14.11 -56.71 48.55
C ALA A 26 15.44 -56.91 49.32
N GLY A 27 16.42 -57.64 48.77
CA GLY A 27 17.72 -57.85 49.41
C GLY A 27 17.68 -58.79 50.61
N ASN A 28 16.72 -59.71 50.67
CA ASN A 28 16.50 -60.53 51.86
C ASN A 28 17.58 -61.62 52.04
N MET A 29 18.54 -61.36 52.93
CA MET A 29 19.64 -62.27 53.26
C MET A 29 19.19 -63.58 53.93
N THR A 30 17.97 -63.67 54.46
CA THR A 30 17.49 -64.93 55.06
C THR A 30 17.33 -66.04 54.03
N LEU A 31 17.23 -65.71 52.73
CA LEU A 31 17.24 -66.66 51.62
C LEU A 31 18.45 -67.60 51.66
N LEU A 32 19.60 -67.10 52.14
CA LEU A 32 20.87 -67.84 52.14
C LEU A 32 21.02 -68.79 53.35
N GLN A 33 20.06 -68.80 54.29
CA GLN A 33 20.09 -69.66 55.48
C GLN A 33 19.56 -71.07 55.21
N CYS A 34 18.90 -71.30 54.06
CA CYS A 34 18.36 -72.59 53.64
C CYS A 34 19.06 -73.06 52.34
N PRO A 35 19.19 -74.38 52.09
CA PRO A 35 19.73 -74.88 50.84
C PRO A 35 18.80 -74.47 49.67
N LEU A 36 19.35 -73.73 48.71
CA LEU A 36 18.64 -73.27 47.52
C LEU A 36 18.75 -74.32 46.41
N ASP A 37 17.63 -74.66 45.76
CA ASP A 37 17.67 -75.43 44.52
C ASP A 37 18.04 -74.49 43.36
N VAL A 38 19.35 -74.26 43.21
CA VAL A 38 19.93 -73.29 42.26
C VAL A 38 19.38 -73.50 40.85
N ARG A 39 19.27 -74.76 40.39
CA ARG A 39 18.79 -75.05 39.03
C ARG A 39 17.33 -74.67 38.82
N ALA A 40 16.48 -74.87 39.82
CA ALA A 40 15.08 -74.49 39.74
C ALA A 40 14.90 -72.96 39.80
N LEU A 41 15.62 -72.30 40.71
CA LEU A 41 15.50 -70.85 40.96
C LEU A 41 16.18 -70.00 39.88
N GLU A 42 17.26 -70.47 39.27
CA GLU A 42 17.91 -69.82 38.13
C GLU A 42 17.05 -69.82 36.87
N ALA A 43 16.01 -70.65 36.77
CA ALA A 43 15.07 -70.65 35.66
C ALA A 43 13.89 -69.69 35.87
N GLU A 44 13.71 -69.16 37.08
CA GLU A 44 12.64 -68.21 37.40
C GLU A 44 12.95 -66.83 36.80
N ARG A 45 11.94 -66.23 36.17
CA ARG A 45 12.04 -64.96 35.43
C ARG A 45 10.86 -64.07 35.79
N ASP A 46 11.09 -62.78 35.95
CA ASP A 46 10.03 -61.77 35.99
C ASP A 46 9.53 -61.41 34.58
N ASP A 47 8.65 -60.41 34.48
CA ASP A 47 8.05 -59.99 33.20
C ASP A 47 9.10 -59.43 32.21
N ASP A 48 10.25 -58.95 32.70
CA ASP A 48 11.37 -58.41 31.91
C ASP A 48 12.46 -59.49 31.64
N GLY A 49 12.24 -60.72 32.11
CA GLY A 49 13.22 -61.80 31.99
C GLY A 49 14.38 -61.72 33.00
N ASN A 50 14.28 -60.92 34.05
CA ASN A 50 15.28 -60.91 35.11
C ASN A 50 15.10 -62.13 36.02
N ASN A 51 16.22 -62.77 36.39
CA ASN A 51 16.23 -63.77 37.45
C ASN A 51 16.58 -63.13 38.81
N GLY A 52 16.58 -63.93 39.89
CA GLY A 52 16.88 -63.42 41.24
C GLY A 52 18.25 -62.73 41.36
N PHE A 53 19.25 -63.18 40.59
CA PHE A 53 20.59 -62.56 40.57
C PHE A 53 20.56 -61.18 39.91
N LEU A 54 19.88 -61.05 38.77
CA LEU A 54 19.71 -59.78 38.05
C LEU A 54 18.90 -58.75 38.86
N LEU A 55 17.85 -59.17 39.55
CA LEU A 55 17.07 -58.31 40.45
C LEU A 55 17.87 -57.83 41.65
N ALA A 56 18.68 -58.71 42.27
CA ALA A 56 19.56 -58.32 43.36
C ALA A 56 20.63 -57.30 42.91
N ALA A 57 21.10 -57.40 41.67
CA ALA A 57 22.03 -56.44 41.07
C ALA A 57 21.37 -55.10 40.73
N SER A 58 20.19 -55.14 40.10
CA SER A 58 19.36 -53.96 39.80
C SER A 58 19.02 -53.16 41.06
N CYS A 59 18.79 -53.83 42.19
CA CYS A 59 18.46 -53.17 43.46
C CYS A 59 19.69 -52.90 44.37
N GLY A 60 20.91 -53.22 43.93
CA GLY A 60 22.13 -52.83 44.63
C GLY A 60 22.52 -53.71 45.83
N HIS A 61 21.97 -54.93 45.94
CA HIS A 61 22.15 -55.80 47.11
C HIS A 61 23.44 -56.62 47.04
N LEU A 62 24.58 -55.95 47.21
CA LEU A 62 25.92 -56.57 47.12
C LEU A 62 26.09 -57.82 48.00
N ALA A 63 25.67 -57.76 49.26
CA ALA A 63 25.82 -58.89 50.19
C ALA A 63 25.00 -60.10 49.75
N LEU A 64 23.83 -59.88 49.14
CA LEU A 64 22.98 -60.95 48.63
C LEU A 64 23.59 -61.56 47.37
N LEU A 65 24.13 -60.74 46.45
CA LEU A 65 24.82 -61.22 45.25
C LEU A 65 26.02 -62.10 45.58
N GLN A 66 26.84 -61.68 46.54
CA GLN A 66 27.96 -62.47 47.05
C GLN A 66 27.49 -63.83 47.57
N GLY A 67 26.40 -63.84 48.32
CA GLY A 67 25.81 -65.07 48.83
C GLY A 67 25.20 -65.97 47.75
N LEU A 68 24.48 -65.41 46.77
CA LEU A 68 23.91 -66.15 45.65
C LEU A 68 25.01 -66.75 44.76
N LEU A 69 26.08 -66.00 44.49
CA LEU A 69 27.25 -66.50 43.76
C LEU A 69 27.93 -67.66 44.51
N ALA A 70 28.09 -67.53 45.84
CA ALA A 70 28.66 -68.59 46.68
C ALA A 70 27.79 -69.87 46.71
N GLN A 71 26.48 -69.74 46.52
CA GLN A 71 25.56 -70.87 46.37
C GLN A 71 25.60 -71.49 44.96
N GLY A 72 26.31 -70.88 44.00
CA GLY A 72 26.51 -71.43 42.65
C GLY A 72 25.63 -70.81 41.57
N PHE A 73 24.99 -69.66 41.81
CA PHE A 73 24.29 -68.92 40.75
C PHE A 73 25.28 -68.40 39.70
N ASN A 74 24.89 -68.46 38.42
CA ASN A 74 25.64 -67.98 37.28
C ASN A 74 25.58 -66.44 37.20
N PRO A 75 26.72 -65.73 37.30
CA PRO A 75 26.75 -64.28 37.25
C PRO A 75 26.68 -63.71 35.81
N HIS A 76 26.85 -64.54 34.78
CA HIS A 76 26.83 -64.16 33.37
C HIS A 76 25.46 -64.30 32.71
N VAL A 77 24.40 -64.39 33.51
CA VAL A 77 23.04 -64.40 33.00
C VAL A 77 22.67 -63.05 32.40
N VAL A 78 21.81 -63.10 31.38
CA VAL A 78 21.18 -61.94 30.76
C VAL A 78 19.67 -62.06 30.89
N ASN A 79 18.97 -60.93 30.98
CA ASN A 79 17.52 -60.89 30.93
C ASN A 79 16.98 -61.03 29.49
N SER A 80 15.66 -60.86 29.31
CA SER A 80 15.06 -60.93 27.97
C SER A 80 15.60 -59.85 27.01
N GLY A 81 16.09 -58.72 27.55
CA GLY A 81 16.70 -57.61 26.79
C GLY A 81 18.21 -57.72 26.59
N GLY A 82 18.84 -58.81 27.03
CA GLY A 82 20.30 -59.00 26.91
C GLY A 82 21.12 -58.28 27.99
N ASP A 83 20.49 -57.60 28.95
CA ASP A 83 21.19 -56.92 30.04
C ASP A 83 21.65 -57.94 31.09
N ASN A 84 22.94 -57.89 31.42
CA ASN A 84 23.51 -58.68 32.51
C ASN A 84 23.50 -57.92 33.85
N ALA A 85 23.96 -58.57 34.92
CA ALA A 85 23.95 -57.98 36.28
C ALA A 85 24.73 -56.65 36.36
N LEU A 86 25.79 -56.51 35.56
CA LEU A 86 26.61 -55.31 35.51
C LEU A 86 25.85 -54.14 34.86
N HIS A 87 25.12 -54.39 33.78
CA HIS A 87 24.26 -53.39 33.12
C HIS A 87 23.22 -52.83 34.08
N LEU A 88 22.49 -53.71 34.79
CA LEU A 88 21.43 -53.30 35.69
C LEU A 88 21.96 -52.53 36.91
N ALA A 89 23.07 -52.99 37.50
CA ALA A 89 23.71 -52.30 38.62
C ALA A 89 24.28 -50.94 38.21
N ALA A 90 24.86 -50.82 37.01
CA ALA A 90 25.37 -49.56 36.49
C ALA A 90 24.24 -48.58 36.18
N PHE A 91 23.16 -49.03 35.51
CA PHE A 91 21.99 -48.22 35.19
C PHE A 91 21.32 -47.63 36.44
N GLN A 92 21.27 -48.39 37.54
CA GLN A 92 20.69 -47.96 38.81
C GLN A 92 21.70 -47.25 39.74
N GLY A 93 22.95 -47.06 39.30
CA GLY A 93 23.97 -46.30 40.01
C GLY A 93 24.60 -47.02 41.22
N HIS A 94 24.59 -48.35 41.25
CA HIS A 94 25.10 -49.15 42.37
C HIS A 94 26.60 -49.46 42.24
N SER A 95 27.44 -48.45 42.44
CA SER A 95 28.90 -48.52 42.22
C SER A 95 29.61 -49.67 42.97
N ALA A 96 29.19 -49.99 44.20
CA ALA A 96 29.77 -51.08 44.97
C ALA A 96 29.48 -52.47 44.37
N VAL A 97 28.32 -52.63 43.73
CA VAL A 97 27.94 -53.85 43.01
C VAL A 97 28.71 -53.93 41.68
N VAL A 98 28.81 -52.82 40.95
CA VAL A 98 29.58 -52.73 39.70
C VAL A 98 31.03 -53.16 39.92
N GLN A 99 31.73 -52.53 40.87
CA GLN A 99 33.12 -52.88 41.20
C GLN A 99 33.29 -54.34 41.59
N TRP A 100 32.32 -54.90 42.33
CA TRP A 100 32.39 -56.29 42.73
C TRP A 100 32.19 -57.25 41.55
N LEU A 101 31.20 -57.00 40.69
CA LEU A 101 30.93 -57.81 39.50
C LEU A 101 32.11 -57.77 38.51
N GLU A 102 32.74 -56.62 38.31
CA GLU A 102 33.98 -56.47 37.52
C GLU A 102 35.10 -57.36 38.09
N ASN A 103 35.30 -57.35 39.41
CA ASN A 103 36.29 -58.20 40.07
C ASN A 103 35.98 -59.71 39.96
N GLN A 104 34.72 -60.09 39.71
CA GLN A 104 34.33 -61.47 39.42
C GLN A 104 34.49 -61.83 37.93
N GLY A 105 34.99 -60.93 37.09
CA GLY A 105 35.17 -61.16 35.65
C GLY A 105 33.88 -61.11 34.85
N VAL A 106 32.82 -60.50 35.38
CA VAL A 106 31.59 -60.23 34.62
C VAL A 106 31.85 -59.03 33.72
N GLU A 107 32.05 -59.28 32.44
CA GLU A 107 32.22 -58.23 31.43
C GLU A 107 30.87 -57.66 30.98
N ILE A 108 30.87 -56.47 30.37
CA ILE A 108 29.72 -55.95 29.61
C ILE A 108 29.57 -56.84 28.38
N SER A 109 28.70 -57.84 28.45
CA SER A 109 28.43 -58.75 27.34
C SER A 109 27.67 -58.02 26.25
N VAL A 110 28.36 -57.65 25.16
CA VAL A 110 27.74 -57.14 23.94
C VAL A 110 27.81 -58.27 22.91
N GLU A 111 26.94 -59.28 23.03
CA GLU A 111 26.88 -60.31 21.99
C GLU A 111 26.40 -59.68 20.67
N THR A 112 27.31 -59.62 19.71
CA THR A 112 27.03 -59.24 18.33
C THR A 112 26.45 -60.45 17.61
N ALA A 113 25.12 -60.61 17.55
CA ALA A 113 24.54 -61.48 16.52
C ALA A 113 23.01 -61.41 16.35
N VAL A 114 22.65 -60.81 15.20
CA VAL A 114 21.67 -61.25 14.18
C VAL A 114 20.24 -61.62 14.59
N ASP A 115 19.32 -60.84 14.02
CA ASP A 115 17.95 -61.19 13.64
C ASP A 115 17.03 -61.70 14.77
N GLY A 116 16.51 -60.75 15.54
CA GLY A 116 15.34 -60.92 16.38
C GLY A 116 15.35 -59.95 17.54
N ASP A 117 14.71 -58.78 17.36
CA ASP A 117 14.34 -57.78 18.38
C ASP A 117 15.08 -57.89 19.73
N LEU A 118 16.40 -57.71 19.69
CA LEU A 118 17.17 -57.27 20.85
C LEU A 118 16.85 -55.79 21.00
N ASP A 119 15.86 -55.46 21.82
CA ASP A 119 15.50 -54.09 22.16
C ASP A 119 16.57 -53.49 23.05
N GLY A 120 17.72 -53.15 22.44
CA GLY A 120 18.46 -51.89 22.45
C GLY A 120 18.68 -51.10 23.74
N TRP A 121 18.05 -51.40 24.87
CA TRP A 121 17.93 -50.51 26.02
C TRP A 121 19.28 -50.27 26.69
N GLY A 122 20.10 -51.30 26.91
CA GLY A 122 21.46 -51.12 27.46
C GLY A 122 22.35 -50.25 26.56
N ARG A 123 22.29 -50.46 25.23
CA ARG A 123 23.04 -49.63 24.26
C ARG A 123 22.48 -48.21 24.15
N VAL A 124 21.15 -48.05 24.18
CA VAL A 124 20.45 -46.77 24.12
C VAL A 124 20.69 -45.97 25.40
N ALA A 125 20.61 -46.59 26.57
CA ALA A 125 20.91 -45.96 27.86
C ALA A 125 22.38 -45.54 27.95
N MET A 126 23.31 -46.39 27.49
CA MET A 126 24.74 -46.03 27.44
C MET A 126 25.02 -44.91 26.45
N ILE A 127 24.40 -44.90 25.27
CA ILE A 127 24.51 -43.79 24.31
C ILE A 127 23.91 -42.51 24.91
N SER A 128 22.77 -42.59 25.60
CA SER A 128 22.17 -41.43 26.29
C SER A 128 23.11 -40.87 27.34
N LEU A 129 23.67 -41.72 28.21
CA LEU A 129 24.63 -41.31 29.23
C LEU A 129 25.91 -40.73 28.62
N TYR A 130 26.41 -41.33 27.53
CA TYR A 130 27.53 -40.79 26.76
C TYR A 130 27.26 -39.35 26.32
N PHE A 131 26.11 -39.10 25.69
CA PHE A 131 25.75 -37.76 25.23
C PHE A 131 25.47 -36.78 26.37
N ASP A 132 24.94 -37.23 27.51
CA ASP A 132 24.77 -36.38 28.71
C ASP A 132 26.12 -35.96 29.30
N LEU A 133 27.09 -36.88 29.38
CA LEU A 133 28.46 -36.58 29.81
C LEU A 133 29.14 -35.61 28.85
N VAL A 134 28.94 -35.80 27.53
CA VAL A 134 29.45 -34.90 26.50
C VAL A 134 28.87 -33.49 26.64
N LYS A 135 27.55 -33.36 26.82
CA LYS A 135 26.86 -32.07 26.98
C LYS A 135 27.27 -31.35 28.27
N THR A 136 27.46 -32.10 29.35
CA THR A 136 27.91 -31.54 30.65
C THR A 136 29.41 -31.22 30.67
N GLY A 137 30.18 -31.75 29.71
CA GLY A 137 31.63 -31.57 29.65
C GLY A 137 32.38 -32.44 30.66
N ASP A 138 31.76 -33.49 31.20
CA ASP A 138 32.40 -34.37 32.19
C ASP A 138 33.36 -35.37 31.52
N VAL A 139 34.56 -34.86 31.20
CA VAL A 139 35.65 -35.63 30.60
C VAL A 139 36.09 -36.78 31.51
N ARG A 140 36.00 -36.60 32.82
CA ARG A 140 36.40 -37.64 33.79
C ARG A 140 35.38 -38.78 33.77
N GLY A 141 34.09 -38.46 33.91
CA GLY A 141 33.01 -39.44 33.84
C GLY A 141 33.01 -40.19 32.51
N LEU A 142 33.29 -39.51 31.40
CA LEU A 142 33.41 -40.17 30.10
C LEU A 142 34.61 -41.13 30.02
N ARG A 143 35.77 -40.76 30.59
CA ARG A 143 36.93 -41.68 30.66
C ARG A 143 36.61 -42.92 31.50
N GLU A 144 35.94 -42.75 32.63
CA GLU A 144 35.52 -43.86 33.49
C GLU A 144 34.53 -44.77 32.75
N LEU A 145 33.53 -44.21 32.06
CA LEU A 145 32.59 -44.97 31.24
C LEU A 145 33.28 -45.75 30.11
N VAL A 146 34.20 -45.10 29.39
CA VAL A 146 34.97 -45.75 28.30
C VAL A 146 35.89 -46.84 28.84
N ALA A 147 36.49 -46.65 30.02
CA ALA A 147 37.33 -47.67 30.66
C ALA A 147 36.50 -48.91 31.04
N ASN A 148 35.28 -48.72 31.54
CA ASN A 148 34.38 -49.82 31.93
C ASN A 148 33.81 -50.57 30.71
N VAL A 149 33.53 -49.88 29.61
CA VAL A 149 33.02 -50.48 28.35
C VAL A 149 34.15 -51.07 27.49
N GLY A 150 35.35 -50.52 27.59
CA GLY A 150 36.49 -50.85 26.72
C GLY A 150 36.56 -49.95 25.49
N GLN A 151 37.72 -49.33 25.28
CA GLN A 151 37.93 -48.32 24.23
C GLN A 151 37.64 -48.80 22.80
N ALA A 152 37.87 -50.08 22.51
CA ALA A 152 37.65 -50.67 21.19
C ALA A 152 36.16 -50.96 20.88
N VAL A 153 35.33 -51.11 21.93
CA VAL A 153 33.91 -51.47 21.80
C VAL A 153 33.00 -50.25 21.99
N PHE A 154 33.50 -49.19 22.63
CA PHE A 154 32.74 -47.98 22.90
C PHE A 154 32.19 -47.34 21.60
N PRO A 155 30.92 -46.89 21.57
CA PRO A 155 30.25 -46.47 20.35
C PRO A 155 30.59 -45.01 20.00
N TRP A 156 31.87 -44.72 19.77
CA TRP A 156 32.38 -43.38 19.46
C TRP A 156 31.62 -42.68 18.31
N LEU A 157 31.20 -43.47 17.31
CA LEU A 157 30.47 -43.01 16.12
C LEU A 157 28.94 -42.98 16.31
N ALA A 158 28.44 -43.13 17.54
CA ALA A 158 27.01 -43.00 17.80
C ALA A 158 26.51 -41.58 17.52
N HIS A 159 25.21 -41.50 17.24
CA HIS A 159 24.47 -40.26 17.11
C HIS A 159 23.38 -40.19 18.18
N ASN A 160 23.07 -38.98 18.61
CA ASN A 160 21.91 -38.70 19.45
C ASN A 160 20.60 -38.68 18.64
N ASP A 161 19.49 -38.40 19.30
CA ASP A 161 18.15 -38.33 18.68
C ASP A 161 18.05 -37.28 17.55
N ASP A 162 18.86 -36.22 17.61
CA ASP A 162 18.95 -35.18 16.57
C ASP A 162 19.88 -35.57 15.41
N ASN A 163 20.34 -36.82 15.40
CA ASN A 163 21.33 -37.36 14.47
C ASN A 163 22.63 -36.53 14.49
N THR A 164 23.06 -36.11 15.67
CA THR A 164 24.30 -35.38 15.91
C THR A 164 25.29 -36.28 16.64
N ASN A 165 26.54 -36.35 16.17
CA ASN A 165 27.59 -37.11 16.84
C ASN A 165 28.13 -36.35 18.08
N ALA A 166 29.02 -36.98 18.84
CA ALA A 166 29.53 -36.40 20.08
C ALA A 166 30.32 -35.10 19.88
N LEU A 167 31.03 -34.93 18.76
CA LEU A 167 31.72 -33.65 18.47
C LEU A 167 30.71 -32.51 18.28
N GLY A 168 29.62 -32.76 17.55
CA GLY A 168 28.56 -31.78 17.38
C GLY A 168 27.87 -31.43 18.70
N ALA A 169 27.58 -32.42 19.54
CA ALA A 169 26.98 -32.20 20.86
C ALA A 169 27.92 -31.43 21.81
N ALA A 170 29.22 -31.71 21.79
CA ALA A 170 30.21 -30.96 22.56
C ALA A 170 30.33 -29.51 22.07
N ALA A 171 30.30 -29.30 20.74
CA ALA A 171 30.35 -27.98 20.14
C ALA A 171 29.09 -27.15 20.48
N GLU A 172 27.90 -27.75 20.40
CA GLU A 172 26.64 -27.12 20.80
C GLU A 172 26.65 -26.71 22.28
N ALA A 173 27.17 -27.57 23.15
CA ALA A 173 27.26 -27.33 24.59
C ALA A 173 28.45 -26.43 25.00
N ASN A 174 29.23 -25.90 24.05
CA ASN A 174 30.41 -25.06 24.30
C ASN A 174 31.52 -25.73 25.15
N GLN A 175 31.72 -27.04 24.99
CA GLN A 175 32.65 -27.82 25.81
C GLN A 175 33.99 -28.05 25.08
N LEU A 176 34.90 -27.07 25.12
CA LEU A 176 36.21 -27.16 24.45
C LEU A 176 37.04 -28.36 24.90
N GLU A 177 37.16 -28.58 26.22
CA GLU A 177 37.98 -29.66 26.77
C GLU A 177 37.45 -31.04 26.36
N MET A 178 36.12 -31.23 26.42
CA MET A 178 35.46 -32.44 25.96
C MET A 178 35.69 -32.67 24.48
N LEU A 179 35.55 -31.63 23.67
CA LEU A 179 35.73 -31.72 22.23
C LEU A 179 37.17 -32.12 21.86
N LEU A 180 38.19 -31.53 22.51
CA LEU A 180 39.59 -31.93 22.32
C LEU A 180 39.87 -33.36 22.81
N PHE A 181 39.25 -33.76 23.93
CA PHE A 181 39.33 -35.13 24.41
C PHE A 181 38.76 -36.14 23.41
N LEU A 182 37.57 -35.87 22.86
CA LEU A 182 36.93 -36.73 21.86
C LEU A 182 37.85 -36.94 20.65
N VAL A 183 38.43 -35.87 20.08
CA VAL A 183 39.37 -35.97 18.94
C VAL A 183 40.57 -36.85 19.28
N SER A 184 41.10 -36.74 20.51
CA SER A 184 42.25 -37.53 20.95
C SER A 184 41.94 -39.02 21.20
N ALA A 185 40.71 -39.36 21.60
CA ALA A 185 40.37 -40.68 22.13
C ALA A 185 39.58 -41.58 21.17
N SER A 186 38.89 -40.99 20.18
CA SER A 186 37.81 -41.64 19.42
C SER A 186 38.08 -41.84 17.92
N GLY A 187 39.13 -41.22 17.38
CA GLY A 187 39.41 -41.20 15.95
C GLY A 187 38.53 -40.25 15.12
N LEU A 188 37.61 -39.53 15.76
CA LEU A 188 36.84 -38.45 15.13
C LEU A 188 37.75 -37.26 14.80
N ALA A 189 37.57 -36.66 13.63
CA ALA A 189 38.27 -35.45 13.22
C ALA A 189 37.37 -34.21 13.38
N LEU A 190 37.98 -33.06 13.71
CA LEU A 190 37.26 -31.80 13.86
C LEU A 190 36.50 -31.36 12.60
N ASP A 191 37.03 -31.74 11.43
CA ASP A 191 36.48 -31.45 10.11
C ASP A 191 35.37 -32.43 9.68
N ASP A 192 35.08 -33.46 10.48
CA ASP A 192 34.02 -34.41 10.15
C ASP A 192 32.65 -33.75 10.19
N SER A 193 31.75 -34.26 9.36
CA SER A 193 30.33 -33.88 9.43
C SER A 193 29.73 -34.42 10.73
N VAL A 194 29.21 -33.53 11.56
CA VAL A 194 28.70 -33.88 12.88
C VAL A 194 27.21 -34.19 12.89
N ASN A 195 26.45 -33.79 11.85
CA ASN A 195 25.00 -33.98 11.79
C ASN A 195 24.49 -34.21 10.35
N ASN A 196 23.17 -34.42 10.21
CA ASN A 196 22.50 -34.60 8.90
C ASN A 196 22.53 -33.36 7.99
N ARG A 197 22.78 -32.17 8.55
CA ARG A 197 22.99 -30.94 7.76
C ARG A 197 24.41 -30.86 7.19
N ARG A 198 25.25 -31.88 7.44
CA ARG A 198 26.68 -31.87 7.10
C ARG A 198 27.43 -30.69 7.71
N ASP A 199 26.95 -30.19 8.85
CA ASP A 199 27.69 -29.19 9.62
C ASP A 199 28.97 -29.82 10.17
N THR A 200 30.04 -29.05 10.32
CA THR A 200 31.21 -29.43 11.11
C THR A 200 31.09 -28.89 12.53
N SER A 201 31.97 -29.30 13.44
CA SER A 201 32.01 -28.76 14.81
C SER A 201 32.10 -27.23 14.82
N LEU A 202 32.83 -26.64 13.86
CA LEU A 202 32.94 -25.18 13.73
C LEU A 202 31.64 -24.53 13.25
N HIS A 203 30.86 -25.17 12.37
CA HIS A 203 29.54 -24.66 11.98
C HIS A 203 28.59 -24.60 13.18
N VAL A 204 28.60 -25.62 14.04
CA VAL A 204 27.78 -25.66 15.26
C VAL A 204 28.23 -24.58 16.24
N ALA A 205 29.54 -24.47 16.53
CA ALA A 205 30.07 -23.41 17.39
C ALA A 205 29.73 -22.01 16.86
N ALA A 206 29.80 -21.83 15.54
CA ALA A 206 29.45 -20.59 14.86
C ALA A 206 27.95 -20.26 14.92
N MET A 207 27.07 -21.27 14.82
CA MET A 207 25.61 -21.13 14.96
C MET A 207 25.21 -20.59 16.33
N HIS A 208 25.80 -21.15 17.39
CA HIS A 208 25.47 -20.78 18.77
C HIS A 208 26.24 -19.57 19.31
N GLY A 209 27.17 -19.00 18.52
CA GLY A 209 27.91 -17.81 18.92
C GLY A 209 29.01 -18.05 19.95
N HIS A 210 29.52 -19.29 20.04
CA HIS A 210 30.53 -19.70 21.02
C HIS A 210 31.92 -19.16 20.65
N THR A 211 32.13 -17.86 20.87
CA THR A 211 33.32 -17.13 20.43
C THR A 211 34.65 -17.69 20.92
N ALA A 212 34.72 -18.11 22.19
CA ALA A 212 35.93 -18.70 22.78
C ALA A 212 36.25 -20.04 22.11
N LEU A 213 35.23 -20.88 21.89
CA LEU A 213 35.39 -22.15 21.20
C LEU A 213 35.82 -21.94 19.73
N VAL A 214 35.20 -20.99 19.02
CA VAL A 214 35.59 -20.65 17.65
C VAL A 214 37.05 -20.21 17.57
N ARG A 215 37.54 -19.39 18.51
CA ARG A 215 38.94 -18.91 18.52
C ARG A 215 39.95 -20.05 18.56
N GLU A 216 39.65 -21.09 19.34
CA GLU A 216 40.53 -22.25 19.51
C GLU A 216 40.40 -23.25 18.35
N LEU A 217 39.18 -23.43 17.81
CA LEU A 217 38.94 -24.38 16.72
C LEU A 217 39.33 -23.86 15.34
N ALA A 218 39.07 -22.58 15.04
CA ALA A 218 39.30 -21.98 13.73
C ALA A 218 40.70 -22.22 13.13
N PRO A 219 41.83 -22.12 13.88
CA PRO A 219 43.16 -22.38 13.32
C PRO A 219 43.44 -23.86 13.03
N LEU A 220 42.61 -24.79 13.52
CA LEU A 220 42.84 -26.23 13.44
C LEU A 220 42.03 -26.94 12.35
N VAL A 221 41.10 -26.22 11.70
CA VAL A 221 40.06 -26.81 10.84
C VAL A 221 39.96 -26.10 9.50
N ASN A 222 39.30 -26.74 8.53
CA ASN A 222 39.01 -26.14 7.24
C ASN A 222 37.87 -25.11 7.34
N LEU A 223 38.23 -23.83 7.40
CA LEU A 223 37.28 -22.70 7.42
C LEU A 223 36.41 -22.59 6.15
N GLY A 224 36.84 -23.21 5.04
CA GLY A 224 36.11 -23.24 3.77
C GLY A 224 35.16 -24.42 3.62
N ALA A 225 35.05 -25.30 4.62
CA ALA A 225 34.13 -26.44 4.60
C ALA A 225 32.69 -25.97 4.38
N ARG A 226 31.92 -26.70 3.58
CA ARG A 226 30.54 -26.35 3.23
C ARG A 226 29.55 -27.41 3.69
N ASN A 227 28.51 -26.98 4.40
CA ASN A 227 27.42 -27.85 4.83
C ASN A 227 26.44 -28.18 3.67
N ALA A 228 25.32 -28.84 3.97
CA ALA A 228 24.33 -29.26 2.97
C ALA A 228 23.68 -28.07 2.23
N GLN A 229 23.56 -26.92 2.89
CA GLN A 229 23.10 -25.65 2.34
C GLN A 229 24.20 -24.90 1.57
N LYS A 230 25.39 -25.49 1.46
CA LYS A 230 26.61 -24.90 0.86
C LYS A 230 27.16 -23.70 1.64
N TRP A 231 26.76 -23.53 2.90
CA TRP A 231 27.26 -22.47 3.77
C TRP A 231 28.57 -22.89 4.41
N THR A 232 29.46 -21.92 4.59
CA THR A 232 30.67 -22.05 5.41
C THR A 232 30.35 -21.76 6.88
N PRO A 233 31.26 -22.03 7.84
CA PRO A 233 31.07 -21.62 9.22
C PRO A 233 30.85 -20.10 9.36
N LEU A 234 31.51 -19.29 8.52
CA LEU A 234 31.26 -17.85 8.43
C LEU A 234 29.82 -17.56 7.97
N GLY A 235 29.35 -18.24 6.92
CA GLY A 235 27.97 -18.12 6.43
C GLY A 235 26.94 -18.50 7.50
N THR A 236 27.18 -19.56 8.26
CA THR A 236 26.35 -19.96 9.40
C THR A 236 26.34 -18.88 10.48
N ALA A 237 27.50 -18.35 10.88
CA ALA A 237 27.55 -17.24 11.84
C ALA A 237 26.78 -16.00 11.36
N CYS A 238 26.85 -15.68 10.06
CA CYS A 238 26.09 -14.60 9.45
C CYS A 238 24.58 -14.84 9.55
N PHE A 239 24.09 -16.01 9.16
CA PHE A 239 22.67 -16.37 9.22
C PHE A 239 22.13 -16.28 10.66
N TYR A 240 22.88 -16.77 11.65
CA TYR A 240 22.43 -16.70 13.04
C TYR A 240 22.73 -15.35 13.73
N GLY A 241 23.26 -14.36 13.03
CA GLY A 241 23.52 -13.02 13.58
C GLY A 241 24.66 -12.95 14.59
N GLN A 242 25.59 -13.90 14.57
CA GLN A 242 26.63 -14.05 15.59
C GLN A 242 27.80 -13.08 15.36
N ALA A 243 27.54 -11.79 15.57
CA ALA A 243 28.47 -10.71 15.24
C ALA A 243 29.91 -10.91 15.79
N PRO A 244 30.11 -11.32 17.05
CA PRO A 244 31.46 -11.53 17.58
C PRO A 244 32.23 -12.66 16.86
N VAL A 245 31.53 -13.70 16.41
CA VAL A 245 32.12 -14.81 15.64
C VAL A 245 32.47 -14.35 14.24
N VAL A 246 31.53 -13.69 13.55
CA VAL A 246 31.73 -13.15 12.19
C VAL A 246 32.94 -12.22 12.16
N LEU A 247 32.99 -11.25 13.07
CA LEU A 247 34.09 -10.30 13.14
C LEU A 247 35.42 -10.98 13.50
N HIS A 248 35.43 -11.97 14.38
CA HIS A 248 36.65 -12.68 14.72
C HIS A 248 37.22 -13.43 13.51
N LEU A 249 36.39 -14.17 12.77
CA LEU A 249 36.81 -14.91 11.59
C LEU A 249 37.33 -13.98 10.49
N LEU A 250 36.61 -12.90 10.18
CA LEU A 250 37.01 -11.92 9.17
C LEU A 250 38.31 -11.16 9.52
N ASN A 251 38.55 -10.89 10.81
CA ASN A 251 39.74 -10.16 11.26
C ASN A 251 40.98 -11.05 11.36
N THR A 252 40.81 -12.30 11.76
CA THR A 252 41.94 -13.22 12.06
C THR A 252 42.36 -14.02 10.83
N PHE A 253 41.41 -14.31 9.93
CA PHE A 253 41.63 -15.15 8.75
C PHE A 253 41.19 -14.46 7.45
N PRO A 254 41.71 -13.26 7.12
CA PRO A 254 41.24 -12.47 5.98
C PRO A 254 41.47 -13.16 4.61
N ASP A 255 42.50 -14.01 4.50
CA ASP A 255 42.84 -14.70 3.24
C ASP A 255 41.91 -15.88 2.94
N THR A 256 41.36 -16.52 3.98
CA THR A 256 40.47 -17.69 3.89
C THR A 256 38.99 -17.32 4.02
N CYS A 257 38.68 -16.33 4.85
CA CYS A 257 37.33 -15.84 5.11
C CYS A 257 37.12 -14.47 4.46
N ALA A 258 36.72 -14.46 3.19
CA ALA A 258 36.36 -13.25 2.48
C ALA A 258 34.87 -12.92 2.67
N LEU A 259 34.57 -11.66 3.00
CA LEU A 259 33.21 -11.14 3.04
C LEU A 259 32.70 -10.92 1.61
N ASP A 260 31.49 -11.39 1.32
CA ASP A 260 30.82 -11.16 0.05
C ASP A 260 29.33 -10.85 0.24
N VAL A 261 28.62 -10.59 -0.86
CA VAL A 261 27.18 -10.29 -0.83
C VAL A 261 26.33 -11.47 -0.38
N ALA A 262 26.78 -12.71 -0.56
CA ALA A 262 26.04 -13.89 -0.10
C ALA A 262 26.06 -13.96 1.43
N HIS A 263 27.19 -13.65 2.07
CA HIS A 263 27.26 -13.55 3.53
C HIS A 263 26.35 -12.44 4.06
N ALA A 264 26.36 -11.26 3.45
CA ALA A 264 25.47 -10.16 3.84
C ALA A 264 23.99 -10.51 3.61
N ALA A 265 23.66 -11.21 2.53
CA ALA A 265 22.30 -11.70 2.27
C ALA A 265 21.85 -12.70 3.35
N LEU A 266 22.74 -13.61 3.79
CA LEU A 266 22.44 -14.54 4.88
C LEU A 266 22.14 -13.83 6.21
N VAL A 267 22.84 -12.72 6.52
CA VAL A 267 22.50 -11.89 7.69
C VAL A 267 21.05 -11.38 7.62
N LEU A 268 20.58 -11.03 6.42
CA LEU A 268 19.20 -10.60 6.21
C LEU A 268 18.22 -11.76 6.35
N GLU A 269 18.48 -12.89 5.66
CA GLU A 269 17.59 -14.05 5.64
C GLU A 269 17.43 -14.70 7.02
N GLY A 270 18.46 -14.63 7.85
CA GLY A 270 18.49 -15.20 9.19
C GLY A 270 17.50 -14.58 10.19
N GLY A 271 17.11 -13.33 9.98
CA GLY A 271 16.09 -12.64 10.80
C GLY A 271 16.43 -12.52 12.29
N SER A 272 17.71 -12.60 12.67
CA SER A 272 18.15 -12.40 14.06
C SER A 272 17.94 -10.95 14.50
N ALA A 273 17.69 -10.73 15.79
CA ALA A 273 17.54 -9.38 16.34
C ALA A 273 18.82 -8.53 16.19
N ASP A 274 19.98 -9.19 16.15
CA ASP A 274 21.29 -8.58 16.01
C ASP A 274 21.71 -8.32 14.55
N ALA A 275 20.95 -8.84 13.57
CA ALA A 275 21.23 -8.67 12.14
C ALA A 275 21.45 -7.21 11.71
N PRO A 276 20.67 -6.21 12.15
CA PRO A 276 20.89 -4.81 11.79
C PRO A 276 22.27 -4.29 12.25
N ALA A 277 22.64 -4.56 13.51
CA ALA A 277 23.91 -4.12 14.08
C ALA A 277 25.11 -4.82 13.41
N LEU A 278 24.99 -6.12 13.15
CA LEU A 278 25.99 -6.86 12.39
C LEU A 278 26.14 -6.30 10.98
N LEU A 279 25.03 -6.02 10.29
CA LEU A 279 25.05 -5.49 8.94
C LEU A 279 25.74 -4.11 8.89
N GLU A 280 25.47 -3.21 9.84
CA GLU A 280 26.18 -1.92 9.94
C GLU A 280 27.71 -2.10 10.05
N GLN A 281 28.15 -3.06 10.87
CA GLN A 281 29.57 -3.37 11.03
C GLN A 281 30.17 -3.94 9.74
N LEU A 282 29.45 -4.81 9.02
CA LEU A 282 29.89 -5.37 7.75
C LEU A 282 29.96 -4.31 6.64
N LEU A 283 28.95 -3.45 6.53
CA LEU A 283 28.91 -2.35 5.55
C LEU A 283 29.99 -1.30 5.81
N SER A 284 30.32 -1.03 7.08
CA SER A 284 31.42 -0.14 7.46
C SER A 284 32.78 -0.68 7.03
N ARG A 285 32.92 -2.00 6.89
CA ARG A 285 34.15 -2.66 6.42
C ARG A 285 34.22 -2.72 4.90
N ASP A 286 33.11 -3.09 4.26
CA ASP A 286 33.02 -3.14 2.80
C ASP A 286 31.75 -2.47 2.26
N PRO A 287 31.83 -1.17 1.94
CA PRO A 287 30.72 -0.44 1.31
C PRO A 287 30.37 -0.95 -0.10
N ALA A 288 31.21 -1.76 -0.75
CA ALA A 288 30.91 -2.31 -2.07
C ALA A 288 29.75 -3.31 -2.03
N LEU A 289 29.42 -3.86 -0.85
CA LEU A 289 28.26 -4.74 -0.67
C LEU A 289 26.93 -4.08 -1.03
N LEU A 290 26.82 -2.74 -0.91
CA LEU A 290 25.60 -1.99 -1.25
C LEU A 290 25.21 -2.10 -2.72
N ARG A 291 26.18 -2.32 -3.61
CA ARG A 291 25.99 -2.41 -5.07
C ARG A 291 26.16 -3.83 -5.63
N ALA A 292 26.61 -4.77 -4.79
CA ALA A 292 26.82 -6.15 -5.19
C ALA A 292 25.48 -6.83 -5.50
N ARG A 293 25.52 -7.85 -6.37
CA ARG A 293 24.34 -8.57 -6.86
C ARG A 293 24.34 -10.00 -6.35
N HIS A 294 23.25 -10.41 -5.73
CA HIS A 294 23.05 -11.73 -5.16
C HIS A 294 22.05 -12.54 -5.99
N GLY A 295 22.25 -13.86 -6.03
CA GLY A 295 21.31 -14.80 -6.62
C GLY A 295 21.15 -14.71 -8.15
N PRO A 296 20.28 -15.57 -8.72
CA PRO A 296 19.98 -15.57 -10.15
C PRO A 296 19.21 -14.32 -10.60
N SER A 297 18.41 -13.75 -9.70
CA SER A 297 17.64 -12.51 -9.85
C SER A 297 18.52 -11.25 -9.83
N GLN A 298 19.81 -11.34 -9.52
CA GLN A 298 20.72 -10.19 -9.45
C GLN A 298 20.23 -9.09 -8.50
N GLU A 299 19.71 -9.49 -7.35
CA GLU A 299 19.16 -8.59 -6.33
C GLU A 299 20.28 -7.87 -5.56
N THR A 300 20.04 -6.60 -5.21
CA THR A 300 20.89 -5.91 -4.21
C THR A 300 20.40 -6.23 -2.81
N LEU A 301 21.21 -5.97 -1.78
CA LEU A 301 20.78 -6.13 -0.38
C LEU A 301 19.50 -5.36 -0.05
N LEU A 302 19.26 -4.22 -0.71
CA LEU A 302 18.04 -3.44 -0.52
C LEU A 302 16.79 -4.12 -1.13
N HIS A 303 16.95 -4.89 -2.22
CA HIS A 303 15.85 -5.70 -2.76
C HIS A 303 15.49 -6.83 -1.79
N ILE A 304 16.49 -7.54 -1.26
CA ILE A 304 16.31 -8.64 -0.31
C ILE A 304 15.68 -8.13 0.99
N ALA A 305 16.20 -7.03 1.56
CA ALA A 305 15.63 -6.42 2.75
C ALA A 305 14.17 -5.96 2.54
N ALA A 306 13.86 -5.43 1.34
CA ALA A 306 12.51 -5.03 0.98
C ALA A 306 11.56 -6.22 0.82
N SER A 307 12.01 -7.32 0.20
CA SER A 307 11.18 -8.53 0.04
C SER A 307 10.90 -9.23 1.37
N LEU A 308 11.89 -9.21 2.29
CA LEU A 308 11.76 -9.70 3.67
C LEU A 308 11.05 -8.72 4.62
N ARG A 309 10.68 -7.52 4.14
CA ARG A 309 9.97 -6.47 4.90
C ARG A 309 10.72 -6.01 6.16
N GLN A 310 12.04 -5.94 6.09
CA GLN A 310 12.88 -5.57 7.23
C GLN A 310 13.08 -4.05 7.31
N ARG A 311 12.21 -3.37 8.06
CA ARG A 311 12.17 -1.89 8.16
C ARG A 311 13.51 -1.28 8.53
N GLN A 312 14.09 -1.74 9.63
CA GLN A 312 15.33 -1.20 10.20
C GLN A 312 16.52 -1.44 9.28
N VAL A 313 16.60 -2.62 8.66
CA VAL A 313 17.65 -2.94 7.68
C VAL A 313 17.57 -2.04 6.45
N CYS A 314 16.37 -1.82 5.89
CA CYS A 314 16.20 -0.90 4.76
C CYS A 314 16.67 0.52 5.10
N GLN A 315 16.36 1.01 6.31
CA GLN A 315 16.83 2.32 6.78
C GLN A 315 18.36 2.38 6.87
N ILE A 316 18.98 1.35 7.43
CA ILE A 316 20.45 1.24 7.51
C ILE A 316 21.06 1.26 6.11
N LEU A 317 20.58 0.41 5.21
CA LEU A 317 21.10 0.34 3.85
C LEU A 317 20.99 1.70 3.14
N LEU A 318 19.85 2.39 3.25
CA LEU A 318 19.65 3.72 2.68
C LEU A 318 20.54 4.78 3.34
N ALA A 319 20.72 4.74 4.65
CA ALA A 319 21.60 5.65 5.39
C ALA A 319 23.07 5.47 4.98
N PHE A 320 23.49 4.24 4.67
CA PHE A 320 24.81 3.94 4.10
C PHE A 320 24.92 4.27 2.60
N GLY A 321 23.86 4.75 1.96
CA GLY A 321 23.87 5.20 0.57
C GLY A 321 23.48 4.13 -0.46
N ALA A 322 22.70 3.12 -0.08
CA ALA A 322 22.12 2.18 -1.04
C ALA A 322 21.25 2.91 -2.08
N ASN A 323 21.48 2.63 -3.36
CA ASN A 323 20.70 3.24 -4.43
C ASN A 323 19.41 2.45 -4.67
N ALA A 324 18.28 2.98 -4.20
CA ALA A 324 16.94 2.42 -4.37
C ALA A 324 16.44 2.39 -5.82
N ALA A 325 17.07 3.11 -6.75
CA ALA A 325 16.72 3.11 -8.16
C ALA A 325 17.41 2.00 -8.96
N LEU A 326 18.36 1.26 -8.37
CA LEU A 326 18.98 0.12 -9.05
C LEU A 326 17.94 -0.94 -9.36
N LEU A 327 17.98 -1.47 -10.59
CA LEU A 327 17.10 -2.53 -11.03
C LEU A 327 17.77 -3.89 -10.83
N ASP A 328 17.00 -4.89 -10.40
CA ASP A 328 17.38 -6.31 -10.42
C ASP A 328 17.34 -6.89 -11.85
N GLY A 329 17.60 -8.19 -11.98
CA GLY A 329 17.56 -8.92 -13.25
C GLY A 329 16.16 -9.02 -13.88
N ASN A 330 15.09 -8.74 -13.12
CA ASN A 330 13.71 -8.66 -13.60
C ASN A 330 13.31 -7.23 -13.99
N GLY A 331 14.21 -6.25 -13.86
CA GLY A 331 13.94 -4.85 -14.13
C GLY A 331 13.18 -4.14 -13.00
N TRP A 332 13.13 -4.72 -11.79
CA TRP A 332 12.46 -4.16 -10.63
C TRP A 332 13.43 -3.41 -9.77
N SER A 333 13.02 -2.23 -9.29
CA SER A 333 13.74 -1.55 -8.20
C SER A 333 13.24 -2.04 -6.84
N ALA A 334 13.97 -1.73 -5.77
CA ALA A 334 13.52 -2.04 -4.41
C ALA A 334 12.12 -1.46 -4.10
N TRP A 335 11.78 -0.30 -4.69
CA TRP A 335 10.43 0.28 -4.58
C TRP A 335 9.38 -0.57 -5.30
N HIS A 336 9.69 -1.16 -6.45
CA HIS A 336 8.77 -2.09 -7.13
C HIS A 336 8.52 -3.34 -6.27
N VAL A 337 9.56 -3.87 -5.62
CA VAL A 337 9.44 -5.00 -4.68
C VAL A 337 8.52 -4.64 -3.51
N VAL A 338 8.69 -3.45 -2.92
CA VAL A 338 7.81 -2.93 -1.86
C VAL A 338 6.35 -2.87 -2.30
N LEU A 339 6.10 -2.31 -3.49
CA LEU A 339 4.76 -2.18 -4.04
C LEU A 339 4.12 -3.55 -4.32
N HIS A 340 4.89 -4.47 -4.91
CA HIS A 340 4.42 -5.83 -5.21
C HIS A 340 4.11 -6.62 -3.94
N THR A 341 4.96 -6.51 -2.92
CA THR A 341 4.80 -7.19 -1.63
C THR A 341 3.78 -6.52 -0.69
N GLN A 342 3.18 -5.39 -1.07
CA GLN A 342 2.19 -4.65 -0.26
C GLN A 342 2.72 -4.21 1.11
N TRP A 343 4.01 -3.87 1.21
CA TRP A 343 4.61 -3.54 2.49
C TRP A 343 4.36 -2.08 2.90
N ARG A 344 3.19 -1.81 3.47
CA ARG A 344 2.71 -0.47 3.85
C ARG A 344 3.66 0.31 4.77
N ASP A 345 4.26 -0.36 5.75
CA ASP A 345 5.11 0.33 6.74
C ASP A 345 6.39 0.89 6.11
N SER A 346 6.78 0.45 4.92
CA SER A 346 7.99 0.96 4.27
C SER A 346 7.80 2.26 3.49
N VAL A 347 6.56 2.72 3.32
CA VAL A 347 6.24 3.90 2.51
C VAL A 347 7.00 5.14 3.02
N ASP A 348 7.11 5.33 4.34
CA ASP A 348 7.89 6.41 4.97
C ASP A 348 9.36 6.42 4.55
N ILE A 349 9.93 5.24 4.33
CA ILE A 349 11.36 5.06 4.13
C ILE A 349 11.72 5.33 2.67
N PHE A 350 10.90 4.81 1.75
CA PHE A 350 11.17 4.87 0.33
C PHE A 350 10.57 6.11 -0.37
N LEU A 351 9.63 6.85 0.25
CA LEU A 351 9.12 8.12 -0.32
C LEU A 351 9.93 9.37 0.08
N THR A 352 11.09 9.24 0.73
CA THR A 352 11.94 10.39 1.04
C THR A 352 12.51 11.04 -0.24
N PRO A 353 12.67 12.38 -0.28
CA PRO A 353 13.03 13.14 -1.48
C PRO A 353 14.32 12.73 -2.24
N PRO A 354 15.33 12.04 -1.67
CA PRO A 354 16.43 11.48 -2.47
C PRO A 354 16.08 10.18 -3.22
N VAL A 355 15.03 9.45 -2.84
CA VAL A 355 14.64 8.16 -3.47
C VAL A 355 13.70 8.36 -4.67
N LEU A 356 12.94 9.46 -4.71
CA LEU A 356 11.88 9.73 -5.71
C LEU A 356 12.26 10.68 -6.85
N ALA A 357 13.54 10.98 -7.05
CA ALA A 357 13.96 11.91 -8.10
C ALA A 357 13.75 11.40 -9.55
N THR A 358 13.20 10.21 -9.76
CA THR A 358 12.98 9.67 -11.12
C THR A 358 11.59 9.04 -11.31
N SER A 359 10.80 9.73 -12.14
CA SER A 359 9.96 9.17 -13.19
C SER A 359 8.54 8.73 -12.83
N ALA A 360 7.58 9.26 -13.60
CA ALA A 360 6.17 8.90 -13.69
C ALA A 360 5.86 7.40 -13.98
N THR A 361 6.88 6.53 -14.01
CA THR A 361 6.78 5.10 -14.34
C THR A 361 6.33 4.24 -13.16
N TRP A 362 6.72 4.59 -11.92
CA TRP A 362 6.33 3.79 -10.76
C TRP A 362 4.86 4.02 -10.36
N THR A 363 4.30 5.20 -10.63
CA THR A 363 2.88 5.51 -10.32
C THR A 363 1.93 4.63 -11.11
N THR A 364 2.23 4.36 -12.39
CA THR A 364 1.48 3.40 -13.20
C THR A 364 1.58 1.98 -12.65
N PHE A 365 2.77 1.56 -12.24
CA PHE A 365 2.96 0.24 -11.63
C PHE A 365 2.23 0.11 -10.29
N ALA A 366 2.31 1.13 -9.44
CA ALA A 366 1.63 1.18 -8.14
C ALA A 366 0.11 1.09 -8.32
N VAL A 367 -0.48 1.86 -9.23
CA VAL A 367 -1.93 1.80 -9.47
C VAL A 367 -2.37 0.44 -10.02
N ALA A 368 -1.52 -0.24 -10.80
CA ALA A 368 -1.83 -1.57 -11.34
C ALA A 368 -1.69 -2.70 -10.30
N HIS A 369 -0.68 -2.65 -9.43
CA HIS A 369 -0.29 -3.79 -8.59
C HIS A 369 -0.46 -3.56 -7.07
N ALA A 370 -0.59 -2.32 -6.60
CA ALA A 370 -0.75 -2.03 -5.18
C ALA A 370 -2.22 -2.06 -4.73
N SER A 371 -2.42 -2.49 -3.49
CA SER A 371 -3.71 -2.54 -2.80
C SER A 371 -4.19 -1.12 -2.43
N THR A 372 -5.51 -0.97 -2.26
CA THR A 372 -6.13 0.30 -1.86
C THR A 372 -5.51 0.90 -0.59
N PRO A 373 -5.29 0.13 0.50
CA PRO A 373 -4.66 0.67 1.71
C PRO A 373 -3.21 1.12 1.51
N MET A 374 -2.46 0.43 0.63
CA MET A 374 -1.09 0.81 0.27
C MET A 374 -1.08 2.14 -0.50
N LEU A 375 -1.97 2.28 -1.49
CA LEU A 375 -2.09 3.50 -2.29
C LEU A 375 -2.54 4.70 -1.47
N VAL A 376 -3.46 4.54 -0.52
CA VAL A 376 -3.85 5.60 0.42
C VAL A 376 -2.68 6.00 1.32
N ALA A 377 -1.91 5.03 1.83
CA ALA A 377 -0.73 5.32 2.64
C ALA A 377 0.36 6.08 1.87
N ILE A 378 0.55 5.77 0.58
CA ILE A 378 1.41 6.51 -0.34
C ILE A 378 0.84 7.91 -0.55
N TYR A 379 -0.46 8.02 -0.81
CA TYR A 379 -1.16 9.28 -1.04
C TYR A 379 -0.93 10.29 0.10
N GLU A 380 -1.09 9.85 1.36
CA GLU A 380 -0.88 10.66 2.57
C GLU A 380 0.54 11.23 2.72
N ARG A 381 1.54 10.66 2.03
CA ARG A 381 2.97 10.96 2.21
C ARG A 381 3.63 11.61 1.01
N LEU A 382 2.93 11.72 -0.11
CA LEU A 382 3.43 12.38 -1.30
C LEU A 382 3.34 13.90 -1.13
N SER A 383 4.41 14.62 -1.48
CA SER A 383 4.40 16.09 -1.54
C SER A 383 3.46 16.63 -2.63
N SER A 384 3.16 15.82 -3.67
CA SER A 384 2.25 16.17 -4.76
C SER A 384 1.26 15.01 -5.02
N PRO A 385 0.26 14.81 -4.16
CA PRO A 385 -0.59 13.61 -4.16
C PRO A 385 -1.56 13.56 -5.37
N HIS A 386 -1.77 14.70 -6.04
CA HIS A 386 -2.59 14.86 -7.24
C HIS A 386 -2.21 13.90 -8.38
N THR A 387 -0.92 13.60 -8.56
CA THR A 387 -0.45 12.70 -9.64
C THR A 387 -0.94 11.27 -9.45
N LEU A 388 -0.93 10.77 -8.21
CA LEU A 388 -1.42 9.44 -7.86
C LEU A 388 -2.95 9.36 -7.99
N TYR A 389 -3.66 10.41 -7.59
CA TYR A 389 -5.11 10.50 -7.77
C TYR A 389 -5.50 10.47 -9.25
N HIS A 390 -4.88 11.30 -10.09
CA HIS A 390 -5.14 11.30 -11.53
C HIS A 390 -4.78 9.96 -12.19
N ALA A 391 -3.68 9.33 -11.77
CA ALA A 391 -3.32 8.00 -12.23
C ALA A 391 -4.40 6.96 -11.87
N ALA A 392 -4.91 6.98 -10.62
CA ALA A 392 -5.99 6.09 -10.17
C ALA A 392 -7.29 6.32 -10.96
N VAL A 393 -7.65 7.58 -11.23
CA VAL A 393 -8.80 7.95 -12.09
C VAL A 393 -8.62 7.42 -13.51
N SER A 394 -7.45 7.64 -14.11
CA SER A 394 -7.16 7.20 -15.48
C SER A 394 -7.18 5.67 -15.62
N ALA A 395 -6.77 4.94 -14.58
CA ALA A 395 -6.78 3.49 -14.51
C ALA A 395 -8.13 2.90 -14.04
N GLN A 396 -9.14 3.74 -13.82
CA GLN A 396 -10.47 3.36 -13.34
C GLN A 396 -10.49 2.59 -12.00
N ARG A 397 -9.52 2.84 -11.11
CA ARG A 397 -9.47 2.29 -9.75
C ARG A 397 -10.44 3.04 -8.81
N ARG A 398 -11.74 2.79 -8.98
CA ARG A 398 -12.83 3.46 -8.22
C ARG A 398 -12.72 3.25 -6.71
N ASP A 399 -12.20 2.10 -6.30
CA ASP A 399 -11.93 1.74 -4.90
C ASP A 399 -10.95 2.72 -4.23
N VAL A 400 -9.89 3.11 -4.95
CA VAL A 400 -8.85 4.02 -4.46
C VAL A 400 -9.36 5.45 -4.39
N VAL A 401 -10.07 5.89 -5.42
CA VAL A 401 -10.68 7.23 -5.46
C VAL A 401 -11.65 7.41 -4.28
N ALA A 402 -12.57 6.46 -4.07
CA ALA A 402 -13.51 6.50 -2.97
C ALA A 402 -12.83 6.48 -1.58
N ALA A 403 -11.75 5.71 -1.42
CA ALA A 403 -11.02 5.66 -0.16
C ALA A 403 -10.27 6.98 0.15
N ILE A 404 -9.71 7.63 -0.86
CA ILE A 404 -9.06 8.94 -0.72
C ILE A 404 -10.11 10.02 -0.39
N ASP A 405 -11.26 10.01 -1.07
CA ASP A 405 -12.33 10.95 -0.80
C ASP A 405 -12.89 10.80 0.63
N ALA A 406 -13.05 9.56 1.11
CA ALA A 406 -13.46 9.27 2.49
C ALA A 406 -12.41 9.69 3.54
N LEU A 407 -11.11 9.57 3.23
CA LEU A 407 -10.04 10.06 4.08
C LEU A 407 -10.13 11.57 4.29
N HIS A 408 -10.31 12.33 3.20
CA HIS A 408 -10.51 13.78 3.28
C HIS A 408 -11.78 14.13 4.09
N GLU A 409 -12.87 13.38 3.92
CA GLU A 409 -14.11 13.58 4.70
C GLU A 409 -13.89 13.31 6.20
N ALA A 410 -13.14 12.27 6.55
CA ALA A 410 -12.82 11.91 7.94
C ALA A 410 -11.89 12.94 8.60
N GLN A 411 -10.85 13.40 7.91
CA GLN A 411 -9.96 14.46 8.40
C GLN A 411 -10.73 15.75 8.67
N ALA A 412 -11.58 16.15 7.73
CA ALA A 412 -12.45 17.30 7.91
C ALA A 412 -13.41 17.12 9.09
N SER A 413 -13.86 15.90 9.40
CA SER A 413 -14.78 15.59 10.51
C SER A 413 -14.08 15.52 11.87
N ALA A 414 -12.85 15.01 11.93
CA ALA A 414 -12.03 14.98 13.14
C ALA A 414 -11.59 16.39 13.57
N MET A 415 -11.32 17.27 12.60
CA MET A 415 -11.08 18.68 12.86
C MET A 415 -12.28 19.31 13.59
N LEU A 416 -13.51 19.07 13.10
CA LEU A 416 -14.74 19.58 13.73
C LEU A 416 -14.99 19.05 15.16
N SER A 417 -14.58 17.82 15.48
CA SER A 417 -14.84 17.23 16.81
C SER A 417 -13.85 17.70 17.88
N GLN A 418 -12.61 18.02 17.51
CA GLN A 418 -11.63 18.63 18.40
C GLN A 418 -12.05 20.04 18.85
N LEU A 419 -12.82 20.72 18.01
CA LEU A 419 -13.34 22.07 18.25
C LEU A 419 -14.61 22.07 19.12
N ALA A 420 -15.24 20.91 19.32
CA ALA A 420 -16.44 20.74 20.15
C ALA A 420 -16.16 20.46 21.64
N VAL A 421 -14.90 20.30 22.08
CA VAL A 421 -14.52 19.88 23.46
C VAL A 421 -14.08 21.04 24.37
N ALA A 422 -14.00 22.29 23.87
CA ALA A 422 -13.80 23.44 24.75
C ALA A 422 -15.08 23.70 25.57
N PRO A 423 -15.04 23.71 26.92
CA PRO A 423 -16.25 23.91 27.70
C PRO A 423 -16.74 25.35 27.53
N ALA A 424 -18.02 25.47 27.19
CA ALA A 424 -18.76 26.72 27.21
C ALA A 424 -18.74 27.30 28.63
N ASN A 425 -17.82 28.22 28.90
CA ASN A 425 -17.92 29.08 30.06
C ASN A 425 -19.02 30.13 29.80
N SER A 426 -19.98 30.06 30.70
CA SER A 426 -21.25 30.76 30.75
C SER A 426 -21.16 32.29 30.74
N SER A 427 -22.13 32.88 30.06
CA SER A 427 -22.86 34.12 30.39
C SER A 427 -22.04 35.39 30.67
N THR A 428 -22.21 36.39 29.82
CA THR A 428 -23.14 37.52 30.08
C THR A 428 -23.04 38.55 28.94
N CYS A 429 -24.18 38.90 28.33
CA CYS A 429 -24.32 40.13 27.55
C CYS A 429 -24.14 41.34 28.48
N PRO A 430 -23.57 42.46 27.98
CA PRO A 430 -23.96 43.77 28.41
C PRO A 430 -24.75 44.52 27.31
N PRO A 431 -25.58 45.48 27.71
CA PRO A 431 -26.63 46.04 26.87
C PRO A 431 -26.13 47.13 25.92
N SER A 432 -26.95 47.32 24.90
CA SER A 432 -27.04 48.48 24.01
C SER A 432 -26.85 49.82 24.71
N VAL A 433 -25.93 50.63 24.19
CA VAL A 433 -25.91 52.10 24.40
C VAL A 433 -25.92 52.77 23.03
N VAL A 434 -27.05 53.42 22.76
CA VAL A 434 -27.24 54.42 21.71
C VAL A 434 -26.68 55.75 22.22
N SER A 435 -25.84 56.44 21.44
CA SER A 435 -25.94 57.90 21.22
C SER A 435 -24.93 58.39 20.18
N ASP A 436 -25.48 58.89 19.07
CA ASP A 436 -25.11 60.07 18.28
C ASP A 436 -23.65 60.45 18.06
N GLN A 437 -23.22 60.43 16.79
CA GLN A 437 -22.71 61.63 16.09
C GLN A 437 -22.69 61.45 14.55
N PRO A 438 -22.81 62.54 13.77
CA PRO A 438 -23.08 62.53 12.31
C PRO A 438 -21.81 62.41 11.45
N PRO A 439 -21.91 62.15 10.12
CA PRO A 439 -20.76 61.77 9.30
C PRO A 439 -20.00 63.00 8.74
N PRO A 440 -18.67 62.90 8.52
CA PRO A 440 -17.96 63.76 7.59
C PRO A 440 -17.62 63.02 6.27
N PRO A 441 -17.23 63.77 5.22
CA PRO A 441 -17.66 63.50 3.86
C PRO A 441 -16.70 62.67 3.02
N THR A 442 -17.29 62.10 1.97
CA THR A 442 -16.74 61.79 0.65
C THR A 442 -15.41 62.47 0.34
N THR A 443 -14.34 61.68 0.25
CA THR A 443 -13.16 61.99 -0.58
C THR A 443 -12.67 60.70 -1.21
N ALA A 444 -12.58 60.71 -2.54
CA ALA A 444 -11.99 59.66 -3.37
C ALA A 444 -10.50 59.48 -3.04
N PRO A 445 -9.90 58.36 -3.45
CA PRO A 445 -8.54 58.45 -3.96
C PRO A 445 -8.40 57.80 -5.34
N GLU A 446 -7.90 58.63 -6.24
CA GLU A 446 -7.16 58.27 -7.45
C GLU A 446 -5.82 57.60 -7.10
N LEU A 447 -5.41 56.68 -7.98
CA LEU A 447 -4.05 56.45 -8.47
C LEU A 447 -2.98 55.88 -7.50
N LEU A 448 -2.63 54.60 -7.74
CA LEU A 448 -1.25 54.09 -7.68
C LEU A 448 -0.34 54.93 -8.61
N PRO A 449 1.01 54.98 -8.48
CA PRO A 449 1.92 53.98 -7.88
C PRO A 449 3.15 54.54 -7.09
N SER A 450 3.93 53.69 -6.43
CA SER A 450 5.39 53.53 -6.63
C SER A 450 6.06 52.66 -5.56
N MET A 451 7.16 52.04 -5.99
CA MET A 451 8.00 51.07 -5.28
C MET A 451 8.93 51.72 -4.24
N ASP A 452 9.48 50.83 -3.40
CA ASP A 452 10.68 50.93 -2.56
C ASP A 452 10.53 51.43 -1.12
N ALA A 453 10.59 50.48 -0.18
CA ALA A 453 11.48 50.55 0.98
C ALA A 453 11.74 49.14 1.56
N ARG A 454 13.01 48.71 1.51
CA ARG A 454 13.56 47.58 2.29
C ARG A 454 13.93 48.05 3.72
N SER A 455 13.99 47.06 4.63
CA SER A 455 14.57 47.08 6.00
C SER A 455 13.55 47.53 7.06
N GLU A 456 13.19 46.73 8.07
CA GLU A 456 14.06 46.06 9.08
C GLU A 456 13.39 44.80 9.69
N ALA A 457 14.20 43.82 10.10
CA ALA A 457 13.79 42.67 10.91
C ALA A 457 13.89 42.98 12.41
N PRO A 458 13.06 42.35 13.25
CA PRO A 458 13.59 41.64 14.41
C PRO A 458 13.10 40.20 14.53
N SER A 459 13.90 39.44 15.25
CA SER A 459 13.93 37.99 15.47
C SER A 459 12.87 37.44 16.43
N SER A 460 12.10 36.44 15.99
CA SER A 460 11.76 35.16 16.68
C SER A 460 10.65 34.43 15.89
N PRO A 461 10.61 33.09 15.82
CA PRO A 461 9.57 32.38 15.09
C PRO A 461 8.34 32.23 15.99
N SER A 462 7.31 33.03 15.72
CA SER A 462 5.96 32.82 16.27
C SER A 462 4.97 32.93 15.10
N ASP A 463 4.42 31.77 14.74
CA ASP A 463 3.17 31.50 14.01
C ASP A 463 2.54 32.67 13.24
N ASP A 464 2.56 32.61 11.91
CA ASP A 464 1.72 33.40 10.99
C ASP A 464 1.50 32.59 9.68
N PRO A 465 0.40 32.79 8.92
CA PRO A 465 -0.78 31.91 8.92
C PRO A 465 -0.85 30.94 7.73
N ALA A 466 -1.56 29.83 7.92
CA ALA A 466 -1.83 28.81 6.89
C ALA A 466 -2.64 29.31 5.65
N LEU A 467 -3.20 30.52 5.71
CA LEU A 467 -3.98 31.15 4.65
C LEU A 467 -3.71 32.66 4.61
N VAL A 468 -3.27 33.17 3.46
CA VAL A 468 -3.05 34.59 3.19
C VAL A 468 -4.07 35.10 2.18
N LEU A 469 -4.94 36.01 2.59
CA LEU A 469 -5.88 36.67 1.66
C LEU A 469 -5.13 37.70 0.80
N GLN A 470 -5.28 37.60 -0.52
CA GLN A 470 -4.62 38.50 -1.46
C GLN A 470 -5.49 39.71 -1.80
N TYR A 471 -6.74 39.47 -2.22
CA TYR A 471 -7.68 40.53 -2.58
C TYR A 471 -9.13 40.05 -2.50
N ALA A 472 -10.04 40.97 -2.15
CA ALA A 472 -11.46 40.69 -2.14
C ALA A 472 -12.01 40.57 -3.57
N LEU A 473 -12.94 39.63 -3.75
CA LEU A 473 -13.75 39.45 -4.95
C LEU A 473 -15.20 39.88 -4.63
N ALA A 474 -16.10 39.69 -5.60
CA ALA A 474 -17.51 40.00 -5.41
C ALA A 474 -18.26 38.88 -4.65
N ALA A 475 -19.52 39.13 -4.27
CA ALA A 475 -20.38 38.19 -3.52
C ALA A 475 -19.78 37.62 -2.20
N GLY A 476 -18.91 38.39 -1.52
CA GLY A 476 -18.31 37.96 -0.26
C GLY A 476 -17.19 36.92 -0.40
N LEU A 477 -16.72 36.69 -1.62
CA LEU A 477 -15.56 35.86 -1.92
C LEU A 477 -14.27 36.67 -1.87
N SER A 478 -13.15 36.01 -1.63
CA SER A 478 -11.79 36.57 -1.70
C SER A 478 -10.86 35.60 -2.40
N ALA A 479 -9.86 36.09 -3.10
CA ALA A 479 -8.74 35.28 -3.55
C ALA A 479 -7.71 35.18 -2.42
N GLY A 480 -7.20 33.98 -2.17
CA GLY A 480 -6.17 33.73 -1.16
C GLY A 480 -5.15 32.70 -1.62
N GLU A 481 -4.03 32.65 -0.90
CA GLU A 481 -3.02 31.59 -1.00
C GLU A 481 -3.03 30.78 0.28
N HIS A 482 -3.13 29.47 0.13
CA HIS A 482 -3.10 28.49 1.22
C HIS A 482 -1.89 27.58 1.06
N ASP A 483 -1.20 27.27 2.15
CA ASP A 483 0.06 26.52 2.12
C ASP A 483 -0.08 25.14 1.44
N GLU A 484 -1.17 24.43 1.69
CA GLU A 484 -1.44 23.10 1.11
C GLU A 484 -2.08 23.13 -0.29
N TRP A 485 -2.90 24.14 -0.59
CA TRP A 485 -3.79 24.15 -1.77
C TRP A 485 -3.36 25.16 -2.84
N GLY A 486 -2.37 26.00 -2.55
CA GLY A 486 -1.95 27.09 -3.42
C GLY A 486 -3.04 28.16 -3.52
N SER A 487 -3.30 28.65 -4.73
CA SER A 487 -4.35 29.65 -4.97
C SER A 487 -5.75 29.07 -4.73
N VAL A 488 -6.51 29.71 -3.84
CA VAL A 488 -7.85 29.29 -3.43
C VAL A 488 -8.85 30.45 -3.47
N LEU A 489 -10.12 30.11 -3.66
CA LEU A 489 -11.24 31.00 -3.42
C LEU A 489 -11.71 30.84 -1.98
N VAL A 490 -11.91 31.94 -1.27
CA VAL A 490 -12.24 31.96 0.15
C VAL A 490 -13.57 32.64 0.38
N ALA A 491 -14.51 31.96 1.04
CA ALA A 491 -15.76 32.55 1.52
C ALA A 491 -15.72 32.66 3.06
N SER A 492 -15.79 33.87 3.60
CA SER A 492 -15.82 34.09 5.06
C SER A 492 -17.26 34.24 5.55
N LEU A 493 -17.73 33.25 6.31
CA LEU A 493 -19.13 33.14 6.73
C LEU A 493 -19.24 33.00 8.25
N PRO A 494 -20.35 33.42 8.88
CA PRO A 494 -20.64 33.06 10.27
C PRO A 494 -20.61 31.54 10.47
N GLN A 495 -20.22 31.07 11.66
CA GLN A 495 -20.00 29.63 11.91
C GLN A 495 -21.23 28.77 11.57
N GLN A 496 -22.44 29.24 11.90
CA GLN A 496 -23.69 28.55 11.60
C GLN A 496 -23.96 28.43 10.08
N GLU A 497 -23.69 29.50 9.32
CA GLU A 497 -23.85 29.52 7.86
C GLU A 497 -22.78 28.66 7.19
N ALA A 498 -21.54 28.69 7.68
CA ALA A 498 -20.45 27.87 7.16
C ALA A 498 -20.72 26.37 7.37
N ALA A 499 -21.25 25.98 8.52
CA ALA A 499 -21.67 24.61 8.79
C ALA A 499 -22.80 24.15 7.87
N ALA A 500 -23.79 25.02 7.61
CA ALA A 500 -24.86 24.74 6.65
C ALA A 500 -24.33 24.60 5.22
N THR A 501 -23.42 25.49 4.80
CA THR A 501 -22.75 25.45 3.49
C THR A 501 -21.99 24.14 3.31
N ARG A 502 -21.18 23.75 4.29
CA ARG A 502 -20.41 22.52 4.26
C ARG A 502 -21.30 21.30 4.12
N ARG A 503 -22.41 21.24 4.87
CA ARG A 503 -23.40 20.15 4.75
C ARG A 503 -24.02 20.10 3.36
N PHE A 504 -24.35 21.24 2.78
CA PHE A 504 -24.91 21.31 1.43
C PHE A 504 -23.93 20.75 0.38
N TYR A 505 -22.67 21.20 0.38
CA TYR A 505 -21.66 20.67 -0.56
C TYR A 505 -21.36 19.18 -0.35
N GLN A 506 -21.37 18.69 0.89
CA GLN A 506 -21.26 17.26 1.20
C GLN A 506 -22.46 16.45 0.71
N GLN A 507 -23.68 16.99 0.81
CA GLN A 507 -24.88 16.35 0.24
C GLN A 507 -24.81 16.31 -1.28
N LEU A 508 -24.35 17.40 -1.91
CA LEU A 508 -24.20 17.48 -3.36
C LEU A 508 -23.18 16.47 -3.92
N LEU A 509 -22.13 16.14 -3.16
CA LEU A 509 -21.17 15.07 -3.50
C LEU A 509 -21.76 13.64 -3.41
N ARG A 510 -22.86 13.45 -2.65
CA ARG A 510 -23.45 12.12 -2.39
C ARG A 510 -24.50 11.69 -3.41
N ILE A 511 -25.01 12.64 -4.22
CA ILE A 511 -26.22 12.44 -5.02
C ILE A 511 -25.90 11.82 -6.39
N GLU A 512 -24.74 12.12 -6.98
CA GLU A 512 -24.10 11.50 -8.16
C GLU A 512 -22.82 12.31 -8.42
N THR A 513 -21.90 11.91 -9.32
CA THR A 513 -20.69 12.72 -9.59
C THR A 513 -21.09 14.13 -10.08
N PRO A 514 -20.87 15.21 -9.30
CA PRO A 514 -21.30 16.53 -9.70
C PRO A 514 -20.51 17.00 -10.92
N PRO A 515 -21.08 17.84 -11.80
CA PRO A 515 -20.36 18.35 -12.94
C PRO A 515 -19.14 19.15 -12.48
N ALA A 516 -18.02 19.01 -13.18
CA ALA A 516 -16.78 19.78 -12.92
C ALA A 516 -16.97 21.31 -13.05
N SER A 517 -18.14 21.72 -13.55
CA SER A 517 -18.60 23.10 -13.67
C SER A 517 -19.15 23.69 -12.38
N ILE A 518 -19.39 22.90 -11.33
CA ILE A 518 -19.67 23.43 -9.98
C ILE A 518 -18.32 23.68 -9.30
N VAL A 519 -18.14 24.87 -8.72
CA VAL A 519 -16.91 25.21 -7.99
C VAL A 519 -16.72 24.25 -6.82
N ARG A 520 -15.63 23.49 -6.86
CA ARG A 520 -15.35 22.43 -5.89
C ARG A 520 -15.00 23.02 -4.52
N PHE A 521 -15.68 22.52 -3.49
CA PHE A 521 -15.31 22.73 -2.09
C PHE A 521 -14.05 21.94 -1.74
N LEU A 522 -13.06 22.59 -1.13
CA LEU A 522 -11.78 22.01 -0.75
C LEU A 522 -11.73 21.67 0.73
N SER A 523 -11.87 22.70 1.58
CA SER A 523 -11.67 22.59 3.03
C SER A 523 -12.31 23.78 3.75
N CYS A 524 -12.27 23.79 5.08
CA CYS A 524 -12.65 24.94 5.88
C CYS A 524 -11.61 25.21 6.96
N ILE A 525 -11.37 26.49 7.24
CA ILE A 525 -10.47 26.97 8.29
C ILE A 525 -11.30 27.76 9.29
N GLU A 526 -11.06 27.49 10.56
CA GLU A 526 -11.62 28.29 11.64
C GLU A 526 -10.82 29.59 11.74
N GLY A 527 -11.50 30.73 11.58
CA GLY A 527 -10.86 32.03 11.74
C GLY A 527 -10.92 32.50 13.19
N ASP A 528 -10.18 33.56 13.49
CA ASP A 528 -10.30 34.25 14.78
C ASP A 528 -11.68 34.92 14.89
N GLY A 529 -12.56 34.37 15.74
CA GLY A 529 -13.92 34.86 16.02
C GLY A 529 -15.05 33.92 15.57
N ASP A 530 -16.30 34.42 15.53
CA ASP A 530 -17.51 33.65 15.13
C ASP A 530 -17.62 33.44 13.60
N ARG A 531 -16.49 33.38 12.89
CA ARG A 531 -16.44 33.29 11.42
C ARG A 531 -15.49 32.17 10.97
N MET A 532 -15.94 31.47 9.94
CA MET A 532 -15.27 30.35 9.29
C MET A 532 -14.92 30.72 7.85
N ALA A 533 -13.72 30.38 7.42
CA ALA A 533 -13.27 30.53 6.04
C ALA A 533 -13.49 29.19 5.31
N LEU A 534 -14.38 29.17 4.32
CA LEU A 534 -14.54 28.04 3.42
C LEU A 534 -13.63 28.20 2.21
N LEU A 535 -12.86 27.17 1.90
CA LEU A 535 -11.92 27.14 0.79
C LEU A 535 -12.53 26.39 -0.40
N PHE A 536 -12.36 26.98 -1.57
CA PHE A 536 -12.83 26.48 -2.85
C PHE A 536 -11.70 26.51 -3.87
N GLU A 537 -11.82 25.67 -4.89
CA GLU A 537 -10.86 25.66 -5.99
C GLU A 537 -10.86 27.02 -6.73
N PRO A 538 -9.73 27.40 -7.35
CA PRO A 538 -9.70 28.56 -8.22
C PRO A 538 -10.61 28.30 -9.44
N ALA A 539 -11.57 29.20 -9.68
CA ALA A 539 -12.62 29.00 -10.67
C ALA A 539 -12.50 29.90 -11.92
N GLY A 540 -11.45 30.71 -12.02
CA GLY A 540 -11.27 31.73 -13.07
C GLY A 540 -11.57 33.13 -12.56
N VAL A 541 -11.99 34.04 -13.44
CA VAL A 541 -12.33 35.43 -13.08
C VAL A 541 -13.85 35.54 -12.88
N PRO A 542 -14.33 36.15 -11.77
CA PRO A 542 -15.75 36.46 -11.61
C PRO A 542 -16.27 37.28 -12.79
N SER A 543 -17.42 36.90 -13.30
CA SER A 543 -17.96 37.45 -14.54
C SER A 543 -18.29 38.96 -14.44
N SER A 544 -18.54 39.45 -13.22
CA SER A 544 -18.70 40.88 -12.91
C SER A 544 -17.43 41.73 -13.03
N LEU A 545 -16.25 41.14 -12.83
CA LEU A 545 -14.95 41.82 -12.96
C LEU A 545 -14.39 41.71 -14.38
N ALA A 546 -14.75 40.63 -15.04
CA ALA A 546 -14.48 40.32 -16.43
C ALA A 546 -14.99 41.39 -17.40
N SER A 547 -16.19 41.93 -17.16
CA SER A 547 -16.78 43.04 -17.96
C SER A 547 -16.03 44.37 -17.87
N ARG A 548 -15.11 44.53 -16.89
CA ARG A 548 -14.35 45.77 -16.65
C ARG A 548 -12.93 45.76 -17.24
N ARG A 549 -12.47 44.64 -17.80
CA ARG A 549 -11.16 44.57 -18.47
C ARG A 549 -11.25 45.18 -19.87
N PRO A 550 -10.19 45.88 -20.36
CA PRO A 550 -10.16 46.35 -21.74
C PRO A 550 -10.30 45.14 -22.66
N HIS A 551 -11.34 45.15 -23.50
CA HIS A 551 -11.69 44.08 -24.43
C HIS A 551 -10.46 43.66 -25.24
N THR A 552 -9.81 42.57 -24.83
CA THR A 552 -8.89 41.87 -25.72
C THR A 552 -9.74 41.23 -26.82
N ALA A 553 -9.18 41.05 -28.02
CA ALA A 553 -9.89 40.45 -29.15
C ALA A 553 -10.50 39.06 -28.84
N ALA A 554 -10.08 38.41 -27.74
CA ALA A 554 -10.63 37.15 -27.23
C ALA A 554 -12.05 37.29 -26.63
N TRP A 555 -12.36 38.41 -25.97
CA TRP A 555 -13.64 38.60 -25.26
C TRP A 555 -14.77 39.05 -26.19
N ALA A 556 -14.44 39.76 -27.27
CA ALA A 556 -15.40 40.15 -28.32
C ALA A 556 -15.94 38.95 -29.14
N ALA A 557 -15.40 37.75 -28.92
CA ALA A 557 -15.72 36.53 -29.65
C ALA A 557 -16.24 35.39 -28.75
N LEU A 558 -16.63 35.69 -27.50
CA LEU A 558 -17.22 34.73 -26.57
C LEU A 558 -18.50 34.11 -27.18
N ASP A 559 -18.38 32.86 -27.62
CA ASP A 559 -19.48 32.05 -28.12
C ASP A 559 -20.29 31.49 -26.94
N GLY A 560 -21.59 31.27 -27.12
CA GLY A 560 -22.49 30.77 -26.06
C GLY A 560 -22.04 29.44 -25.45
N SER A 561 -21.21 28.67 -26.18
CA SER A 561 -20.60 27.42 -25.69
C SER A 561 -19.73 27.56 -24.44
N VAL A 562 -19.16 28.74 -24.17
CA VAL A 562 -18.36 28.98 -22.95
C VAL A 562 -19.24 28.90 -21.70
N PHE A 563 -20.52 29.22 -21.81
CA PHE A 563 -21.50 29.21 -20.71
C PHE A 563 -22.18 27.85 -20.52
N ALA A 564 -21.88 26.85 -21.36
CA ALA A 564 -22.46 25.52 -21.25
C ALA A 564 -22.20 24.90 -19.87
N GLY A 565 -21.02 25.15 -19.28
CA GLY A 565 -20.68 24.63 -17.96
C GLY A 565 -21.60 25.14 -16.85
N VAL A 566 -21.93 26.44 -16.82
CA VAL A 566 -22.83 27.01 -15.81
C VAL A 566 -24.27 26.53 -16.02
N VAL A 567 -24.70 26.39 -17.29
CA VAL A 567 -26.01 25.80 -17.61
C VAL A 567 -26.08 24.35 -17.12
N ASP A 568 -25.03 23.55 -17.32
CA ASP A 568 -24.96 22.17 -16.84
C ASP A 568 -24.97 22.10 -15.31
N ALA A 569 -24.25 23.01 -14.63
CA ALA A 569 -24.23 23.10 -13.17
C ALA A 569 -25.62 23.43 -12.61
N LEU A 570 -26.33 24.40 -13.19
CA LEU A 570 -27.68 24.76 -12.74
C LEU A 570 -28.71 23.67 -13.09
N ALA A 571 -28.60 23.06 -14.26
CA ALA A 571 -29.45 21.93 -14.64
C ALA A 571 -29.28 20.76 -13.68
N TYR A 572 -28.05 20.47 -13.26
CA TYR A 572 -27.77 19.45 -12.25
C TYR A 572 -28.42 19.78 -10.91
N LEU A 573 -28.38 21.03 -10.44
CA LEU A 573 -29.09 21.43 -9.22
C LEU A 573 -30.61 21.19 -9.35
N HIS A 574 -31.20 21.61 -10.47
CA HIS A 574 -32.63 21.49 -10.73
C HIS A 574 -33.10 20.04 -10.85
N ASP A 575 -32.35 19.18 -11.56
CA ASP A 575 -32.65 17.75 -11.69
C ASP A 575 -32.65 17.03 -10.31
N HIS A 576 -31.96 17.60 -9.31
CA HIS A 576 -31.90 17.10 -7.93
C HIS A 576 -32.77 17.89 -6.95
N GLY A 577 -33.65 18.76 -7.44
CA GLY A 577 -34.63 19.48 -6.62
C GLY A 577 -34.07 20.67 -5.85
N PHE A 578 -32.87 21.14 -6.17
CA PHE A 578 -32.27 22.32 -5.56
C PHE A 578 -32.43 23.54 -6.48
N SER A 579 -32.86 24.66 -5.89
CA SER A 579 -32.73 25.98 -6.53
C SER A 579 -31.42 26.65 -6.08
N HIS A 580 -30.85 27.49 -6.94
CA HIS A 580 -29.66 28.28 -6.65
C HIS A 580 -30.03 29.52 -5.82
N GLY A 581 -31.10 30.24 -6.18
CA GLY A 581 -31.68 31.33 -5.39
C GLY A 581 -30.90 32.65 -5.36
N ALA A 582 -29.65 32.67 -5.83
CA ALA A 582 -28.77 33.84 -5.79
C ALA A 582 -27.98 34.06 -7.11
N LEU A 583 -28.59 33.76 -8.25
CA LEU A 583 -27.90 33.90 -9.54
C LEU A 583 -27.61 35.37 -9.87
N ALA A 584 -26.33 35.66 -10.08
CA ALA A 584 -25.80 36.97 -10.41
C ALA A 584 -24.43 36.82 -11.11
N PRO A 585 -23.92 37.88 -11.77
CA PRO A 585 -22.59 37.83 -12.38
C PRO A 585 -21.44 37.51 -11.40
N ASP A 586 -21.63 37.75 -10.10
CA ASP A 586 -20.58 37.53 -9.09
C ASP A 586 -20.34 36.06 -8.75
N VAL A 587 -21.33 35.20 -8.98
CA VAL A 587 -21.25 33.76 -8.68
C VAL A 587 -20.91 32.91 -9.90
N VAL A 588 -20.85 33.55 -11.08
CA VAL A 588 -20.43 32.93 -12.34
C VAL A 588 -18.97 33.27 -12.59
N PHE A 589 -18.15 32.25 -12.73
CA PHE A 589 -16.74 32.39 -13.06
C PHE A 589 -16.51 31.98 -14.50
N VAL A 590 -15.71 32.76 -15.22
CA VAL A 590 -15.44 32.54 -16.64
C VAL A 590 -13.93 32.57 -16.88
N ASP A 591 -13.48 31.67 -17.74
CA ASP A 591 -12.15 31.63 -18.33
C ASP A 591 -12.28 31.55 -19.86
N ASP A 592 -11.16 31.58 -20.59
CA ASP A 592 -11.12 31.61 -22.05
C ASP A 592 -11.80 30.39 -22.72
N ALA A 593 -12.05 29.31 -21.98
CA ALA A 593 -12.59 28.05 -22.52
C ALA A 593 -13.78 27.45 -21.75
N ALA A 594 -14.08 27.92 -20.53
CA ALA A 594 -15.08 27.29 -19.68
C ALA A 594 -15.69 28.27 -18.67
N SER A 595 -16.85 27.91 -18.14
CA SER A 595 -17.53 28.64 -17.07
C SER A 595 -17.83 27.71 -15.89
N LYS A 596 -17.69 28.24 -14.67
CA LYS A 596 -18.06 27.55 -13.43
C LYS A 596 -19.07 28.33 -12.61
N LEU A 597 -19.91 27.62 -11.86
CA LEU A 597 -20.93 28.18 -10.98
C LEU A 597 -20.52 27.95 -9.52
N TYR A 598 -20.38 29.03 -8.76
CA TYR A 598 -20.28 28.98 -7.31
C TYR A 598 -21.68 28.96 -6.71
N VAL A 599 -21.96 28.00 -5.83
CA VAL A 599 -23.26 27.89 -5.16
C VAL A 599 -23.13 28.41 -3.73
N PRO A 600 -23.74 29.56 -3.38
CA PRO A 600 -23.69 30.07 -2.02
C PRO A 600 -24.58 29.25 -1.07
N PRO A 601 -24.37 29.33 0.25
CA PRO A 601 -25.25 28.71 1.23
C PRO A 601 -26.71 29.13 1.11
N LEU A 602 -27.60 28.15 1.16
CA LEU A 602 -29.04 28.34 1.30
C LEU A 602 -29.34 29.01 2.65
N GLY A 603 -29.75 30.28 2.61
CA GLY A 603 -30.17 31.06 3.79
C GLY A 603 -29.64 32.49 3.84
N SER A 604 -28.50 32.79 3.20
CA SER A 604 -27.86 34.12 3.29
C SER A 604 -28.38 35.14 2.25
N CYS A 605 -28.88 34.66 1.11
CA CYS A 605 -29.31 35.54 0.01
C CYS A 605 -30.81 35.91 0.01
N ALA A 606 -31.58 35.50 1.02
CA ALA A 606 -32.99 35.88 1.15
C ALA A 606 -33.21 37.38 1.46
N SER A 607 -32.13 38.16 1.63
CA SER A 607 -32.20 39.57 2.04
C SER A 607 -31.72 40.60 1.01
N VAL A 608 -31.21 40.19 -0.15
CA VAL A 608 -30.74 41.15 -1.17
C VAL A 608 -31.57 41.01 -2.43
N VAL A 609 -32.47 41.96 -2.63
CA VAL A 609 -33.16 42.19 -3.91
C VAL A 609 -32.09 42.51 -4.94
N SER A 610 -31.67 41.49 -5.68
CA SER A 610 -30.75 41.62 -6.80
C SER A 610 -31.52 42.13 -8.01
N VAL A 611 -30.95 43.06 -8.79
CA VAL A 611 -31.52 43.50 -10.08
C VAL A 611 -31.68 42.33 -11.06
N TYR A 612 -30.95 41.24 -10.82
CA TYR A 612 -31.00 40.00 -11.60
C TYR A 612 -32.11 39.04 -11.17
N SER A 613 -32.81 39.31 -10.06
CA SER A 613 -33.88 38.44 -9.55
C SER A 613 -35.18 38.57 -10.36
N ALA A 614 -35.95 37.49 -10.43
CA ALA A 614 -37.23 37.49 -11.13
C ALA A 614 -38.26 38.39 -10.40
N PRO A 615 -39.14 39.11 -11.12
CA PRO A 615 -40.09 40.04 -10.52
C PRO A 615 -40.96 39.42 -9.42
N GLU A 616 -41.37 38.17 -9.60
CA GLU A 616 -42.21 37.42 -8.66
C GLU A 616 -41.52 37.05 -7.34
N VAL A 617 -40.18 37.02 -7.28
CA VAL A 617 -39.42 36.79 -6.04
C VAL A 617 -39.73 37.88 -4.99
N ASN A 618 -40.11 39.07 -5.47
CA ASN A 618 -40.48 40.21 -4.61
C ASN A 618 -41.95 40.20 -4.17
N THR A 619 -42.76 39.26 -4.67
CA THR A 619 -44.14 39.09 -4.23
C THR A 619 -44.16 38.18 -3.00
N ARG A 620 -44.85 38.58 -1.91
CA ARG A 620 -44.86 37.87 -0.62
C ARG A 620 -45.61 36.52 -0.63
N GLY A 621 -45.62 35.80 -1.74
CA GLY A 621 -46.30 34.53 -1.93
C GLY A 621 -45.36 33.42 -2.41
N ASP A 622 -45.89 32.19 -2.48
CA ASP A 622 -45.17 31.06 -3.04
C ASP A 622 -44.94 31.29 -4.55
N TYR A 623 -43.69 31.12 -4.98
CA TYR A 623 -43.30 31.26 -6.38
C TYR A 623 -42.48 30.04 -6.82
N ASN A 624 -42.37 29.84 -8.14
CA ASN A 624 -41.56 28.76 -8.69
C ASN A 624 -40.06 29.15 -8.66
N ALA A 625 -39.34 28.68 -7.64
CA ALA A 625 -37.93 28.98 -7.45
C ALA A 625 -37.03 28.53 -8.62
N LEU A 626 -37.37 27.42 -9.29
CA LEU A 626 -36.63 26.93 -10.45
C LEU A 626 -36.83 27.86 -11.66
N ALA A 627 -38.06 28.34 -11.88
CA ALA A 627 -38.33 29.33 -12.94
C ALA A 627 -37.67 30.69 -12.64
N ALA A 628 -37.55 31.06 -11.36
CA ALA A 628 -36.84 32.27 -10.94
C ALA A 628 -35.32 32.14 -11.19
N ASP A 629 -34.73 30.96 -10.97
CA ASP A 629 -33.34 30.70 -11.33
C ASP A 629 -33.09 30.82 -12.84
N VAL A 630 -33.98 30.28 -13.68
CA VAL A 630 -33.87 30.40 -15.14
C VAL A 630 -33.84 31.87 -15.57
N PHE A 631 -34.71 32.70 -14.98
CA PHE A 631 -34.71 34.14 -15.22
C PHE A 631 -33.39 34.80 -14.78
N GLY A 632 -32.92 34.49 -13.57
CA GLY A 632 -31.68 35.03 -13.03
C GLY A 632 -30.45 34.64 -13.83
N LEU A 633 -30.40 33.40 -14.34
CA LEU A 633 -29.37 32.96 -15.27
C LEU A 633 -29.44 33.75 -16.58
N GLY A 634 -30.64 33.93 -17.15
CA GLY A 634 -30.84 34.68 -18.38
C GLY A 634 -30.36 36.14 -18.28
N GLN A 635 -30.74 36.82 -17.20
CA GLN A 635 -30.26 38.18 -16.91
C GLN A 635 -28.75 38.23 -16.71
N THR A 636 -28.18 37.25 -15.99
CA THR A 636 -26.73 37.15 -15.77
C THR A 636 -25.99 37.01 -17.09
N LEU A 637 -26.38 36.04 -17.93
CA LEU A 637 -25.74 35.80 -19.22
C LEU A 637 -25.87 36.99 -20.18
N ALA A 638 -27.01 37.70 -20.16
CA ALA A 638 -27.21 38.90 -20.97
C ALA A 638 -26.20 40.02 -20.65
N THR A 639 -25.69 40.11 -19.42
CA THR A 639 -24.67 41.09 -19.05
C THR A 639 -23.25 40.73 -19.49
N LEU A 640 -23.00 39.46 -19.83
CA LEU A 640 -21.67 38.94 -20.13
C LEU A 640 -21.32 38.97 -21.61
N VAL A 641 -22.33 39.07 -22.49
CA VAL A 641 -22.14 39.01 -23.93
C VAL A 641 -21.99 40.41 -24.52
N PRO A 642 -20.85 40.75 -25.15
CA PRO A 642 -20.70 42.03 -25.83
C PRO A 642 -21.65 42.12 -27.04
N ALA A 643 -22.23 43.30 -27.27
CA ALA A 643 -23.21 43.52 -28.34
C ALA A 643 -22.56 43.53 -29.75
N PRO A 644 -23.25 43.03 -30.80
CA PRO A 644 -24.59 42.44 -30.80
C PRO A 644 -24.61 40.90 -30.64
N LEU A 645 -25.60 40.40 -29.89
CA LEU A 645 -25.90 38.97 -29.70
C LEU A 645 -26.23 38.26 -31.03
N SER A 646 -25.84 36.99 -31.14
CA SER A 646 -26.32 36.08 -32.18
C SER A 646 -27.84 35.87 -32.12
N ILE A 647 -28.47 35.48 -33.23
CA ILE A 647 -29.91 35.20 -33.28
C ILE A 647 -30.27 34.10 -32.27
N GLU A 648 -29.46 33.05 -32.14
CA GLU A 648 -29.72 31.98 -31.18
C GLU A 648 -29.58 32.45 -29.72
N GLY A 649 -28.62 33.34 -29.44
CA GLY A 649 -28.46 33.93 -28.11
C GLY A 649 -29.64 34.82 -27.74
N ARG A 650 -30.16 35.60 -28.70
CA ARG A 650 -31.34 36.42 -28.49
C ARG A 650 -32.58 35.57 -28.19
N ASP A 651 -32.81 34.52 -28.99
CA ASP A 651 -33.94 33.59 -28.79
C ASP A 651 -33.95 32.97 -27.39
N LEU A 652 -32.81 32.42 -26.95
CA LEU A 652 -32.73 31.79 -25.64
C LEU A 652 -32.89 32.79 -24.50
N LEU A 653 -32.20 33.93 -24.56
CA LEU A 653 -32.23 34.91 -23.48
C LEU A 653 -33.61 35.56 -23.36
N GLU A 654 -34.30 35.86 -24.46
CA GLU A 654 -35.68 36.35 -24.44
C GLU A 654 -36.63 35.31 -23.83
N ALA A 655 -36.47 34.02 -24.16
CA ALA A 655 -37.27 32.94 -23.57
C ALA A 655 -37.02 32.77 -22.06
N MET A 656 -35.75 32.82 -21.62
CA MET A 656 -35.37 32.70 -20.21
C MET A 656 -35.83 33.89 -19.37
N THR A 657 -35.87 35.09 -19.97
CA THR A 657 -36.23 36.34 -19.27
C THR A 657 -37.69 36.76 -19.47
N ALA A 658 -38.55 35.84 -19.92
CA ALA A 658 -39.98 36.08 -20.02
C ALA A 658 -40.58 36.51 -18.66
N LEU A 659 -41.42 37.54 -18.66
CA LEU A 659 -42.05 38.07 -17.43
C LEU A 659 -42.97 37.02 -16.78
N ASP A 660 -43.69 36.25 -17.61
CA ASP A 660 -44.55 35.16 -17.17
C ASP A 660 -43.70 33.91 -16.86
N PRO A 661 -43.69 33.41 -15.60
CA PRO A 661 -42.92 32.24 -15.21
C PRO A 661 -43.28 30.96 -15.98
N GLU A 662 -44.54 30.81 -16.43
CA GLU A 662 -44.98 29.62 -17.16
C GLU A 662 -44.44 29.56 -18.60
N GLN A 663 -44.02 30.70 -19.15
CA GLN A 663 -43.45 30.78 -20.49
C GLN A 663 -41.94 30.51 -20.51
N ARG A 664 -41.29 30.44 -19.34
CA ARG A 664 -39.85 30.20 -19.24
C ARG A 664 -39.52 28.72 -19.52
N PRO A 665 -38.43 28.44 -20.24
CA PRO A 665 -37.99 27.07 -20.49
C PRO A 665 -37.49 26.41 -19.20
N ASP A 666 -37.64 25.09 -19.11
CA ASP A 666 -36.93 24.31 -18.09
C ASP A 666 -35.44 24.19 -18.42
N MET A 667 -34.62 23.81 -17.43
CA MET A 667 -33.17 23.69 -17.66
C MET A 667 -32.81 22.60 -18.67
N ARG A 668 -33.67 21.60 -18.90
CA ARG A 668 -33.46 20.59 -19.95
C ARG A 668 -33.55 21.19 -21.35
N ARG A 669 -34.51 22.08 -21.58
CA ARG A 669 -34.64 22.83 -22.84
C ARG A 669 -33.52 23.85 -22.99
N VAL A 670 -33.15 24.56 -21.93
CA VAL A 670 -32.01 25.51 -21.94
C VAL A 670 -30.71 24.78 -22.32
N ARG A 671 -30.40 23.64 -21.66
CA ARG A 671 -29.20 22.84 -21.91
C ARG A 671 -29.07 22.33 -23.35
N ARG A 672 -30.20 22.10 -24.03
CA ARG A 672 -30.25 21.60 -25.41
C ARG A 672 -30.25 22.72 -26.46
N HIS A 673 -30.28 23.98 -26.03
CA HIS A 673 -30.44 25.10 -26.95
C HIS A 673 -29.21 25.29 -27.86
N PRO A 674 -29.37 25.53 -29.18
CA PRO A 674 -28.26 25.65 -30.12
C PRO A 674 -27.23 26.73 -29.83
N TRP A 675 -27.60 27.76 -29.05
CA TRP A 675 -26.68 28.82 -28.64
C TRP A 675 -25.50 28.29 -27.81
N LEU A 676 -25.69 27.21 -27.05
CA LEU A 676 -24.64 26.60 -26.22
C LEU A 676 -23.75 25.64 -27.02
N TRP A 677 -24.05 25.39 -28.29
CA TRP A 677 -23.32 24.40 -29.09
C TRP A 677 -22.05 24.99 -29.69
N PRO A 678 -20.88 24.34 -29.52
CA PRO A 678 -19.70 24.74 -30.25
C PRO A 678 -19.93 24.55 -31.76
N PRO A 679 -19.19 25.25 -32.65
CA PRO A 679 -19.38 25.20 -34.10
C PRO A 679 -19.38 23.78 -34.69
N ARG A 680 -18.60 22.87 -34.09
CA ARG A 680 -18.54 21.47 -34.50
C ARG A 680 -19.84 20.72 -34.23
N THR A 681 -20.48 20.97 -33.08
CA THR A 681 -21.77 20.37 -32.71
C THR A 681 -22.88 20.89 -33.62
N LYS A 682 -22.86 22.19 -33.96
CA LYS A 682 -23.77 22.76 -34.96
C LYS A 682 -23.64 22.05 -36.32
N LEU A 683 -22.41 21.78 -36.80
CA LEU A 683 -22.19 21.01 -38.04
C LEU A 683 -22.63 19.54 -37.94
N LEU A 684 -22.47 18.89 -36.79
CA LEU A 684 -22.94 17.53 -36.56
C LEU A 684 -24.47 17.47 -36.60
N TYR A 685 -25.14 18.44 -35.97
CA TYR A 685 -26.60 18.56 -36.03
C TYR A 685 -27.09 18.72 -37.48
N LEU A 686 -26.47 19.60 -38.27
CA LEU A 686 -26.80 19.76 -39.69
C LEU A 686 -26.60 18.47 -40.50
N GLU A 687 -25.54 17.70 -40.21
CA GLU A 687 -25.33 16.39 -40.85
C GLU A 687 -26.41 15.37 -40.47
N GLN A 688 -26.84 15.33 -39.21
CA GLN A 688 -27.93 14.47 -38.77
C GLN A 688 -29.26 14.87 -39.41
N VAL A 689 -29.58 16.17 -39.42
CA VAL A 689 -30.78 16.72 -40.04
C VAL A 689 -30.82 16.46 -41.55
N ALA A 690 -29.68 16.51 -42.25
CA ALA A 690 -29.59 16.15 -43.67
C ALA A 690 -30.05 14.72 -43.98
N ASN A 691 -29.97 13.81 -43.00
CA ASN A 691 -30.39 12.41 -43.12
C ASN A 691 -31.83 12.19 -42.64
N HIS A 692 -32.50 13.22 -42.12
CA HIS A 692 -33.82 13.11 -41.54
C HIS A 692 -34.90 13.03 -42.62
N VAL A 693 -35.79 12.03 -42.51
CA VAL A 693 -36.82 11.71 -43.51
C VAL A 693 -37.80 12.87 -43.76
N ALA A 694 -37.96 13.76 -42.78
CA ALA A 694 -38.88 14.91 -42.86
C ALA A 694 -38.23 16.22 -43.37
N LEU A 695 -36.97 16.20 -43.83
CA LEU A 695 -36.24 17.41 -44.23
C LEU A 695 -36.99 18.24 -45.30
N ASP A 696 -37.70 17.58 -46.21
CA ASP A 696 -38.46 18.24 -47.29
C ASP A 696 -39.78 18.89 -46.80
N ARG A 697 -40.15 18.70 -45.52
CA ARG A 697 -41.35 19.30 -44.89
C ARG A 697 -41.04 20.59 -44.12
N ILE A 698 -39.78 20.96 -44.01
CA ILE A 698 -39.36 22.18 -43.33
C ILE A 698 -39.73 23.37 -44.22
N PRO A 699 -40.41 24.40 -43.69
CA PRO A 699 -40.82 25.56 -44.49
C PRO A 699 -39.61 26.21 -45.17
N ALA A 700 -39.79 26.58 -46.45
CA ALA A 700 -38.76 27.25 -47.22
C ALA A 700 -38.42 28.59 -46.57
N GLN A 701 -37.15 28.73 -46.17
CA GLN A 701 -36.62 29.98 -45.65
C GLN A 701 -36.01 30.79 -46.81
N PRO A 702 -35.97 32.13 -46.75
CA PRO A 702 -35.62 33.00 -47.88
C PRO A 702 -34.09 33.07 -48.12
N TRP A 703 -33.35 31.99 -47.88
CA TRP A 703 -31.92 31.96 -48.12
C TRP A 703 -31.67 31.67 -49.60
N ALA A 704 -31.30 32.70 -50.35
CA ALA A 704 -30.68 32.53 -51.66
C ALA A 704 -29.24 31.98 -51.48
N TRP A 705 -29.12 30.77 -50.92
CA TRP A 705 -27.90 30.28 -50.31
C TRP A 705 -26.80 30.04 -51.33
N GLN A 706 -27.16 29.70 -52.57
CA GLN A 706 -26.19 29.57 -53.65
C GLN A 706 -25.54 30.91 -54.01
N ALA A 707 -26.25 32.02 -53.85
CA ALA A 707 -25.71 33.36 -54.07
C ALA A 707 -24.78 33.82 -52.93
N ALA A 708 -24.94 33.27 -51.73
CA ALA A 708 -24.08 33.53 -50.57
C ALA A 708 -22.73 32.79 -50.64
N LEU A 709 -22.58 31.81 -51.53
CA LEU A 709 -21.32 31.07 -51.73
C LEU A 709 -20.26 31.93 -52.45
N PRO A 710 -18.98 31.86 -52.05
CA PRO A 710 -17.88 32.45 -52.81
C PRO A 710 -17.86 31.93 -54.26
N GLY A 711 -17.50 32.78 -55.22
CA GLY A 711 -17.58 32.45 -56.66
C GLY A 711 -16.87 31.16 -57.06
N SER A 712 -15.69 30.88 -56.49
CA SER A 712 -14.95 29.63 -56.74
C SER A 712 -15.63 28.40 -56.13
N VAL A 713 -16.24 28.53 -54.93
CA VAL A 713 -17.01 27.46 -54.28
C VAL A 713 -18.28 27.16 -55.08
N ARG A 714 -18.96 28.19 -55.58
CA ARG A 714 -20.16 28.06 -56.42
C ARG A 714 -19.87 27.41 -57.77
N MET A 715 -18.78 27.79 -58.43
CA MET A 715 -18.32 27.15 -59.67
C MET A 715 -18.00 25.67 -59.44
N TYR A 716 -17.26 25.38 -58.36
CA TYR A 716 -16.92 24.02 -57.96
C TYR A 716 -18.18 23.17 -57.65
N LEU A 717 -19.14 23.74 -56.92
CA LEU A 717 -20.46 23.13 -56.65
C LEU A 717 -21.17 22.71 -57.94
N SER A 718 -21.33 23.67 -58.87
CA SER A 718 -22.06 23.46 -60.13
C SER A 718 -21.45 22.39 -61.03
N ALA A 719 -20.13 22.17 -60.93
CA ALA A 719 -19.42 21.16 -61.71
C ALA A 719 -19.58 19.73 -61.18
N HIS A 720 -19.90 19.54 -59.89
CA HIS A 720 -19.91 18.22 -59.25
C HIS A 720 -21.32 17.70 -58.94
N ARG A 721 -22.26 18.58 -58.55
CA ARG A 721 -23.63 18.19 -58.21
C ARG A 721 -24.60 19.36 -58.33
N GLY A 722 -25.74 19.12 -58.97
CA GLY A 722 -26.84 20.08 -59.03
C GLY A 722 -27.58 20.14 -57.68
N TYR A 723 -27.71 21.34 -57.13
CA TYR A 723 -28.54 21.62 -55.97
C TYR A 723 -29.59 22.68 -56.34
N SER A 724 -30.77 22.61 -55.72
CA SER A 724 -31.75 23.71 -55.76
C SER A 724 -31.45 24.74 -54.66
N ASP A 725 -32.07 25.91 -54.73
CA ASP A 725 -31.91 26.96 -53.70
C ASP A 725 -32.82 26.71 -52.47
N SER A 726 -33.09 25.44 -52.15
CA SER A 726 -33.94 25.04 -51.03
C SER A 726 -33.14 24.80 -49.74
N THR A 727 -33.79 24.95 -48.58
CA THR A 727 -33.21 24.63 -47.26
C THR A 727 -32.69 23.20 -47.19
N ALA A 728 -33.43 22.23 -47.72
CA ALA A 728 -33.03 20.83 -47.73
C ALA A 728 -31.72 20.61 -48.50
N ASP A 729 -31.57 21.27 -49.64
CA ASP A 729 -30.35 21.17 -50.45
C ASP A 729 -29.17 21.95 -49.86
N LEU A 730 -29.40 23.06 -49.16
CA LEU A 730 -28.38 23.74 -48.36
C LEU A 730 -27.81 22.78 -47.31
N VAL A 731 -28.65 22.12 -46.52
CA VAL A 731 -28.20 21.21 -45.44
C VAL A 731 -27.51 19.97 -46.02
N ARG A 732 -28.04 19.40 -47.13
CA ARG A 732 -27.38 18.30 -47.87
C ARG A 732 -26.03 18.72 -48.44
N TRP A 733 -25.92 19.96 -48.91
CA TRP A 733 -24.65 20.51 -49.39
C TRP A 733 -23.64 20.61 -48.25
N VAL A 734 -24.00 21.23 -47.11
CA VAL A 734 -23.11 21.33 -45.94
C VAL A 734 -22.64 19.96 -45.48
N ARG A 735 -23.54 18.97 -45.40
CA ARG A 735 -23.19 17.58 -45.07
C ARG A 735 -22.17 17.00 -46.05
N ASN A 736 -22.46 17.05 -47.35
CA ASN A 736 -21.57 16.45 -48.36
C ASN A 736 -20.21 17.14 -48.40
N PHE A 737 -20.19 18.47 -48.28
CA PHE A 737 -18.96 19.25 -48.25
C PHE A 737 -18.10 18.89 -47.04
N LYS A 738 -18.72 18.66 -45.88
CA LYS A 738 -18.04 18.15 -44.68
C LYS A 738 -17.51 16.73 -44.89
N GLN A 739 -18.32 15.79 -45.40
CA GLN A 739 -17.94 14.38 -45.57
C GLN A 739 -16.74 14.21 -46.52
N HIS A 740 -16.67 15.03 -47.57
CA HIS A 740 -15.60 15.00 -48.56
C HIS A 740 -14.54 16.10 -48.32
N SER A 741 -14.36 16.56 -47.08
CA SER A 741 -13.50 17.71 -46.76
C SER A 741 -12.07 17.60 -47.33
N ARG A 742 -11.49 16.39 -47.33
CA ARG A 742 -10.13 16.11 -47.83
C ARG A 742 -10.02 16.07 -49.35
N GLU A 743 -11.13 15.87 -50.04
CA GLU A 743 -11.18 15.72 -51.50
C GLU A 743 -11.34 17.09 -52.21
N HIS A 744 -11.73 18.12 -51.46
CA HIS A 744 -11.88 19.47 -51.99
C HIS A 744 -10.53 20.16 -52.20
N PRO A 745 -10.32 20.81 -53.37
CA PRO A 745 -9.09 21.54 -53.66
C PRO A 745 -8.80 22.67 -52.66
N SER A 746 -7.53 22.98 -52.44
CA SER A 746 -7.08 24.06 -51.54
C SER A 746 -7.65 25.44 -51.89
N HIS A 747 -7.91 25.72 -53.18
CA HIS A 747 -8.51 26.99 -53.62
C HIS A 747 -10.00 27.14 -53.20
N VAL A 748 -10.71 26.03 -52.99
CA VAL A 748 -12.10 26.04 -52.49
C VAL A 748 -12.12 26.39 -51.01
N TRP A 749 -11.23 25.76 -50.23
CA TRP A 749 -11.08 26.03 -48.79
C TRP A 749 -10.58 27.45 -48.50
N THR A 750 -9.61 27.95 -49.27
CA THR A 750 -9.11 29.34 -49.10
C THR A 750 -10.17 30.38 -49.43
N ALA A 751 -11.03 30.13 -50.42
CA ALA A 751 -12.15 31.02 -50.73
C ALA A 751 -13.24 31.01 -49.65
N LEU A 752 -13.53 29.84 -49.07
CA LEU A 752 -14.48 29.69 -47.97
C LEU A 752 -13.94 30.29 -46.65
N GLN A 753 -12.63 30.24 -46.44
CA GLN A 753 -11.96 30.93 -45.33
C GLN A 753 -11.98 32.45 -45.49
N ALA A 754 -11.81 32.95 -46.72
CA ALA A 754 -11.86 34.39 -46.99
C ALA A 754 -13.22 35.01 -46.62
N SER A 755 -14.31 34.23 -46.73
CA SER A 755 -15.65 34.66 -46.34
C SER A 755 -15.99 34.44 -44.85
N SER A 756 -15.28 33.55 -44.13
CA SER A 756 -15.54 33.28 -42.71
C SER A 756 -14.97 34.36 -41.76
N GLY A 757 -14.00 35.16 -42.22
CA GLY A 757 -13.43 36.28 -41.46
C GLY A 757 -12.40 35.88 -40.39
N GLN A 758 -12.06 34.59 -40.30
CA GLN A 758 -11.02 34.07 -39.40
C GLN A 758 -10.05 33.17 -40.17
N ARG A 759 -8.81 33.06 -39.70
CA ARG A 759 -7.80 32.16 -40.28
C ARG A 759 -7.84 30.81 -39.56
N TYR A 760 -7.91 29.74 -40.34
CA TYR A 760 -7.90 28.36 -39.87
C TYR A 760 -6.73 27.60 -40.50
N ASP A 761 -6.26 26.56 -39.80
CA ASP A 761 -5.29 25.64 -40.37
C ASP A 761 -5.98 24.64 -41.30
N LEU A 762 -6.05 25.00 -42.58
CA LEU A 762 -6.71 24.20 -43.63
C LEU A 762 -5.96 22.91 -44.00
N THR A 763 -4.76 22.67 -43.43
CA THR A 763 -4.02 21.41 -43.62
C THR A 763 -4.59 20.28 -42.77
N THR A 764 -5.32 20.62 -41.70
CA THR A 764 -5.95 19.66 -40.81
C THR A 764 -7.44 19.53 -41.09
N LEU A 765 -7.98 18.32 -40.97
CA LEU A 765 -9.43 18.09 -41.06
C LEU A 765 -10.19 18.94 -40.02
N ARG A 766 -9.62 19.11 -38.82
CA ARG A 766 -10.20 19.91 -37.75
C ARG A 766 -10.27 21.40 -38.11
N GLY A 767 -9.25 21.94 -38.78
CA GLY A 767 -9.27 23.32 -39.25
C GLY A 767 -10.20 23.54 -40.44
N GLN A 768 -10.33 22.55 -41.33
CA GLN A 768 -11.34 22.53 -42.40
C GLN A 768 -12.78 22.54 -41.84
N GLU A 769 -13.09 21.66 -40.88
CA GLU A 769 -14.39 21.64 -40.20
C GLU A 769 -14.70 22.96 -39.50
N ARG A 770 -13.73 23.55 -38.79
CA ARG A 770 -13.88 24.87 -38.14
C ARG A 770 -14.15 25.97 -39.17
N CYS A 771 -13.44 25.96 -40.28
CA CYS A 771 -13.63 26.91 -41.38
C CYS A 771 -15.04 26.81 -41.96
N LEU A 772 -15.53 25.59 -42.21
CA LEU A 772 -16.88 25.34 -42.70
C LEU A 772 -17.95 25.81 -41.70
N GLY A 773 -17.78 25.47 -40.42
CA GLY A 773 -18.72 25.84 -39.36
C GLY A 773 -18.83 27.35 -39.18
N ALA A 774 -17.69 28.05 -39.20
CA ALA A 774 -17.66 29.50 -39.11
C ALA A 774 -18.27 30.20 -40.34
N PHE A 775 -18.04 29.67 -41.54
CA PHE A 775 -18.71 30.15 -42.74
C PHE A 775 -20.23 29.99 -42.63
N VAL A 776 -20.70 28.80 -42.25
CA VAL A 776 -22.14 28.50 -42.12
C VAL A 776 -22.79 29.41 -41.09
N ALA A 777 -22.20 29.57 -39.90
CA ALA A 777 -22.71 30.45 -38.85
C ALA A 777 -22.78 31.92 -39.27
N ARG A 778 -21.83 32.37 -40.09
CA ARG A 778 -21.78 33.76 -40.58
C ARG A 778 -22.73 34.02 -41.76
N ALA A 779 -22.76 33.11 -42.73
CA ALA A 779 -23.56 33.26 -43.94
C ALA A 779 -25.05 32.94 -43.69
N PHE A 780 -25.33 32.05 -42.74
CA PHE A 780 -26.68 31.56 -42.43
C PHE A 780 -26.94 31.56 -40.91
N PRO A 781 -27.01 32.75 -40.28
CA PRO A 781 -27.02 32.88 -38.81
C PRO A 781 -28.26 32.30 -38.11
N SER A 782 -29.41 32.18 -38.79
CA SER A 782 -30.62 31.57 -38.20
C SER A 782 -30.80 30.08 -38.54
N LEU A 783 -29.98 29.52 -39.44
CA LEU A 783 -30.20 28.19 -40.03
C LEU A 783 -30.36 27.10 -38.97
N VAL A 784 -29.45 27.06 -38.00
CA VAL A 784 -29.45 26.01 -36.96
C VAL A 784 -30.66 26.15 -36.04
N LEU A 785 -31.01 27.38 -35.66
CA LEU A 785 -32.18 27.66 -34.82
C LEU A 785 -33.49 27.33 -35.52
N ASP A 786 -33.64 27.73 -36.78
CA ASP A 786 -34.84 27.46 -37.57
C ASP A 786 -35.06 25.95 -37.76
N LEU A 787 -33.99 25.20 -38.01
CA LEU A 787 -34.03 23.74 -38.10
C LEU A 787 -34.33 23.10 -36.75
N TRP A 788 -33.75 23.61 -35.65
CA TRP A 788 -34.02 23.12 -34.31
C TRP A 788 -35.46 23.35 -33.87
N ASN A 789 -36.03 24.51 -34.21
CA ASN A 789 -37.45 24.80 -33.96
C ASN A 789 -38.39 23.94 -34.82
N ALA A 790 -37.99 23.58 -36.04
CA ALA A 790 -38.81 22.78 -36.97
C ALA A 790 -38.71 21.26 -36.73
N VAL A 791 -37.52 20.74 -36.41
CA VAL A 791 -37.21 19.30 -36.32
C VAL A 791 -37.03 18.84 -34.87
N GLY A 792 -36.68 19.76 -33.97
CA GLY A 792 -36.32 19.44 -32.59
C GLY A 792 -34.89 18.94 -32.43
N PRO A 793 -34.50 18.54 -31.20
CA PRO A 793 -33.26 17.83 -30.96
C PRO A 793 -33.29 16.46 -31.65
N VAL A 794 -32.27 16.15 -32.44
CA VAL A 794 -32.09 14.81 -33.03
C VAL A 794 -31.31 13.98 -32.01
N GLU A 795 -31.86 12.84 -31.57
CA GLU A 795 -31.24 11.95 -30.58
C GLU A 795 -29.94 11.29 -31.09
#